data_AF-J9F5G6-F1
#
_entry.id   AF-J9F5G6-F1
#
_cell.length_a   1.000
_cell.length_b   1.000
_cell.length_c   1.000
_cell.angle_alpha   90.00
_cell.angle_beta   90.00
_cell.angle_gamma   90.00
#
_symmetry.space_group_name_H-M   'P 1'
#
loop_
_entity.id
_entity.type
_entity.pdbx_description
1 polymer ?
#
loop_
_entity_poly.entity_id
_entity_poly.type
_entity_poly.pdbx_seq_one_letter_code
_entity_poly.pdbx_strand_id
1 'polypeptide(L)'
;MNLDIWLKNSKCCSKNQESTVNDNYKDAEMLEKEIQTEAEFVFRNGALKLIAEYGISETYRTPKPLSDIECLKDQVLQNSFSTLEIQALRDLRSGEVTSYIEVLNDRNAETGDAKTSMSLTRFPDPKGVSNFMGSASNIPFMPGKYFIFKCGFDAEVENVLRLSDVDAATDENLEEEAYLQCSTSELLFCIPGINVHGLTEGDIHEIPQNNVHCADDNLADLLESVNISNPTCSSRTLEDNSEDIAEPRNESEIDKEQLVITVDEAEPSSSGKDELQVQNREYSYAHVLNTSKNVDEYEVLKSNMARKYPFELDPFQQQAVICLDRGDSVFVAAHTSAGKTVVAEYAVALCNLHKTRAIYTSPIKALSNQKFREFKLIFQDVGLITGDIQLHPEAFCLIMTTEVLRSMLYNGSEVIRELEWVIFDEVHYINDAERGHVWEEVLIMLPAHAKIVMLSATVPNCVEFADWVGRIKKKRIYVITTARRPVPLEHFLYTGQDGKTKKDMFKIIDSSGQFVQKGYSLASAAKATIRKAIANVGPVGYRPNNKILSYLKNSYDDKNVYITVIDHLRMQNMLPVIVFVFSRRRCDDNAYLLRSVDLTTEKEKSSIHHFFLRCIARLRGSDKNLPQVLQMKELCKHGFAIHHSGILPILKEVVELLFQKGLVKVLFATETFAMGVNMPARTVIFDSLQKHDGRQLRLLNPGEYIQMAGRAGRRGLDATGSVIVLCKGPYIPDYLDLVSCMQ
;
A
#
# COMPACT_ATOMS: atom_id res chain seq x y z
N MET A 1 -57.61 -31.29 -4.70
CA MET A 1 -58.84 -31.07 -5.49
C MET A 1 -59.45 -29.68 -5.21
N ASN A 2 -58.67 -28.60 -5.18
CA ASN A 2 -59.17 -27.23 -4.97
C ASN A 2 -58.28 -26.14 -5.62
N LEU A 3 -57.54 -26.45 -6.69
CA LEU A 3 -56.73 -25.46 -7.42
C LEU A 3 -57.47 -24.87 -8.65
N ASP A 4 -58.49 -25.57 -9.16
CA ASP A 4 -59.21 -25.19 -10.39
C ASP A 4 -60.30 -24.12 -10.18
N ILE A 5 -60.68 -23.84 -8.92
CA ILE A 5 -61.69 -22.82 -8.59
C ILE A 5 -61.06 -21.42 -8.52
N TRP A 6 -59.77 -21.32 -8.16
CA TRP A 6 -59.09 -20.02 -8.02
C TRP A 6 -58.71 -19.39 -9.37
N LEU A 7 -58.29 -20.22 -10.34
CA LEU A 7 -57.89 -19.75 -11.68
C LEU A 7 -59.05 -19.24 -12.56
N LYS A 8 -60.31 -19.53 -12.20
CA LYS A 8 -61.49 -19.03 -12.93
C LYS A 8 -61.95 -17.64 -12.49
N ASN A 9 -61.62 -17.21 -11.27
CA ASN A 9 -62.08 -15.90 -10.75
C ASN A 9 -61.15 -14.74 -11.08
N SER A 10 -59.90 -14.99 -11.48
CA SER A 10 -58.93 -13.92 -11.82
C SER A 10 -59.08 -13.33 -13.22
N LYS A 11 -59.93 -13.91 -14.09
CA LYS A 11 -60.12 -13.44 -15.49
C LYS A 11 -61.31 -12.49 -15.69
N CYS A 12 -62.05 -12.11 -14.65
CA CYS A 12 -63.26 -11.27 -14.79
C CYS A 12 -63.13 -9.78 -14.41
N CYS A 13 -61.99 -9.29 -13.90
CA CYS A 13 -61.85 -7.89 -13.47
C CYS A 13 -60.91 -7.03 -14.34
N SER A 14 -60.78 -7.33 -15.63
CA SER A 14 -60.11 -6.44 -16.59
C SER A 14 -61.13 -5.79 -17.53
N LYS A 15 -61.88 -4.80 -17.04
CA LYS A 15 -62.61 -3.80 -17.83
C LYS A 15 -63.32 -2.81 -16.90
N ASN A 16 -62.67 -1.69 -16.63
CA ASN A 16 -63.23 -0.33 -16.72
C ASN A 16 -62.54 0.65 -15.77
N GLN A 17 -62.29 1.85 -16.34
CA GLN A 17 -62.17 3.15 -15.68
C GLN A 17 -60.79 3.56 -15.13
N GLU A 18 -60.06 4.21 -16.03
CA GLU A 18 -59.26 5.40 -15.78
C GLU A 18 -60.07 6.44 -14.96
N SER A 19 -59.68 6.70 -13.72
CA SER A 19 -59.65 8.05 -13.09
C SER A 19 -59.46 7.95 -11.57
N THR A 20 -58.22 7.87 -11.07
CA THR A 20 -57.74 8.32 -9.73
C THR A 20 -56.33 7.79 -9.47
N VAL A 21 -55.28 8.56 -9.77
CA VAL A 21 -53.87 8.09 -9.76
C VAL A 21 -53.13 8.29 -8.43
N ASN A 22 -53.75 8.84 -7.38
CA ASN A 22 -53.02 9.17 -6.14
C ASN A 22 -53.35 8.35 -4.88
N ASP A 23 -54.33 7.45 -4.88
CA ASP A 23 -54.65 6.62 -3.70
C ASP A 23 -54.18 5.16 -3.81
N ASN A 24 -53.79 4.68 -5.00
CA ASN A 24 -53.47 3.27 -5.24
C ASN A 24 -52.10 2.79 -4.75
N TYR A 25 -51.19 3.68 -4.30
CA TYR A 25 -49.87 3.24 -3.82
C TYR A 25 -49.88 2.69 -2.40
N LYS A 26 -50.83 3.10 -1.55
CA LYS A 26 -50.94 2.58 -0.18
C LYS A 26 -51.60 1.20 -0.14
N ASP A 27 -52.58 0.95 -0.99
CA ASP A 27 -53.28 -0.33 -1.05
C ASP A 27 -52.40 -1.44 -1.67
N ALA A 28 -51.50 -1.09 -2.59
CA ALA A 28 -50.58 -2.06 -3.19
C ALA A 28 -49.51 -2.56 -2.19
N GLU A 29 -48.90 -1.68 -1.41
CA GLU A 29 -47.93 -2.07 -0.36
C GLU A 29 -48.58 -2.87 0.78
N MET A 30 -49.83 -2.55 1.12
CA MET A 30 -50.57 -3.27 2.16
C MET A 30 -50.95 -4.68 1.68
N LEU A 31 -51.38 -4.81 0.43
CA LEU A 31 -51.68 -6.09 -0.20
C LEU A 31 -50.42 -6.95 -0.37
N GLU A 32 -49.28 -6.36 -0.71
CA GLU A 32 -48.00 -7.07 -0.84
C GLU A 32 -47.51 -7.61 0.51
N LYS A 33 -47.68 -6.84 1.59
CA LYS A 33 -47.44 -7.29 2.96
C LYS A 33 -48.38 -8.41 3.39
N GLU A 34 -49.67 -8.33 3.08
CA GLU A 34 -50.62 -9.39 3.40
C GLU A 34 -50.29 -10.68 2.64
N ILE A 35 -49.98 -10.58 1.34
CA ILE A 35 -49.55 -11.74 0.53
C ILE A 35 -48.27 -12.35 1.10
N GLN A 36 -47.30 -11.54 1.53
CA GLN A 36 -46.06 -12.03 2.11
C GLN A 36 -46.30 -12.73 3.46
N THR A 37 -47.17 -12.17 4.30
CA THR A 37 -47.51 -12.75 5.61
C THR A 37 -48.25 -14.08 5.44
N GLU A 38 -49.17 -14.15 4.49
CA GLU A 38 -49.93 -15.37 4.22
C GLU A 38 -49.07 -16.44 3.55
N ALA A 39 -48.15 -16.05 2.66
CA ALA A 39 -47.18 -16.94 2.07
C ALA A 39 -46.23 -17.53 3.11
N GLU A 40 -45.73 -16.71 4.06
CA GLU A 40 -44.93 -17.19 5.19
C GLU A 40 -45.72 -18.14 6.09
N PHE A 41 -46.99 -17.84 6.36
CA PHE A 41 -47.86 -18.73 7.15
C PHE A 41 -48.09 -20.08 6.47
N VAL A 42 -48.35 -20.10 5.16
CA VAL A 42 -48.52 -21.33 4.38
C VAL A 42 -47.20 -22.11 4.30
N PHE A 43 -46.07 -21.43 4.09
CA PHE A 43 -44.76 -22.06 4.01
C PHE A 43 -44.34 -22.67 5.36
N ARG A 44 -44.59 -21.96 6.47
CA ARG A 44 -44.27 -22.43 7.83
C ARG A 44 -45.14 -23.62 8.22
N ASN A 45 -46.44 -23.60 7.90
CA ASN A 45 -47.33 -24.74 8.16
C ASN A 45 -47.04 -25.92 7.23
N GLY A 46 -46.69 -25.67 5.96
CA GLY A 46 -46.24 -26.70 5.02
C GLY A 46 -44.94 -27.36 5.48
N ALA A 47 -43.98 -26.56 5.97
CA ALA A 47 -42.74 -27.05 6.56
C ALA A 47 -42.99 -27.87 7.83
N LEU A 48 -43.85 -27.41 8.74
CA LEU A 48 -44.23 -28.16 9.96
C LEU A 48 -44.92 -29.50 9.62
N LYS A 49 -45.77 -29.53 8.59
CA LYS A 49 -46.37 -30.78 8.10
C LYS A 49 -45.33 -31.73 7.50
N LEU A 50 -44.40 -31.22 6.70
CA LEU A 50 -43.31 -32.00 6.11
C LEU A 50 -42.32 -32.52 7.17
N ILE A 51 -42.06 -31.76 8.23
CA ILE A 51 -41.24 -32.16 9.38
C ILE A 51 -41.92 -33.28 10.19
N ALA A 52 -43.26 -33.32 10.23
CA ALA A 52 -44.00 -34.41 10.88
C ALA A 52 -44.10 -35.68 10.02
N GLU A 53 -44.07 -35.56 8.70
CA GLU A 53 -44.17 -36.70 7.75
C GLU A 53 -42.82 -37.37 7.45
N TYR A 54 -41.71 -36.65 7.55
CA TYR A 54 -40.36 -37.19 7.39
C TYR A 54 -39.63 -37.14 8.73
N GLY A 55 -39.41 -38.31 9.34
CA GLY A 55 -38.57 -38.44 10.53
C GLY A 55 -37.13 -38.04 10.22
N ILE A 56 -36.79 -36.77 10.46
CA ILE A 56 -35.43 -36.22 10.26
C ILE A 56 -34.50 -36.58 11.45
N SER A 57 -34.96 -37.41 12.39
CA SER A 57 -34.22 -37.72 13.63
C SER A 57 -32.88 -38.43 13.44
N GLU A 58 -32.53 -38.92 12.25
CA GLU A 58 -31.28 -39.65 12.02
C GLU A 58 -30.27 -38.98 11.07
N THR A 59 -30.64 -37.92 10.33
CA THR A 59 -29.77 -37.35 9.27
C THR A 59 -29.16 -35.99 9.56
N TYR A 60 -29.61 -35.29 10.59
CA TYR A 60 -28.95 -34.08 11.08
C TYR A 60 -28.87 -34.15 12.61
N ARG A 61 -27.66 -34.32 13.15
CA ARG A 61 -27.39 -33.90 14.54
C ARG A 61 -27.51 -32.38 14.56
N THR A 62 -28.71 -31.86 14.80
CA THR A 62 -28.85 -30.50 15.30
C THR A 62 -28.07 -30.42 16.61
N PRO A 63 -27.20 -29.41 16.82
CA PRO A 63 -26.61 -29.17 18.13
C PRO A 63 -27.76 -29.10 19.14
N LYS A 64 -27.63 -29.79 20.27
CA LYS A 64 -28.61 -29.64 21.37
C LYS A 64 -28.74 -28.14 21.66
N PRO A 65 -29.97 -27.63 21.93
CA PRO A 65 -30.12 -26.26 22.38
C PRO A 65 -29.21 -25.99 23.58
N LEU A 66 -28.64 -24.78 23.65
CA LEU A 66 -27.75 -24.29 24.70
C LEU A 66 -28.49 -24.11 26.03
N SER A 67 -29.08 -25.18 26.57
CA SER A 67 -29.68 -25.22 27.91
C SER A 67 -28.75 -25.86 28.94
N ASP A 68 -27.78 -26.65 28.49
CA ASP A 68 -26.99 -27.49 29.39
C ASP A 68 -25.58 -26.88 29.57
N ILE A 69 -25.23 -26.54 30.81
CA ILE A 69 -23.89 -26.12 31.23
C ILE A 69 -22.81 -27.11 30.78
N GLU A 70 -23.15 -28.39 30.64
CA GLU A 70 -22.26 -29.42 30.09
C GLU A 70 -21.88 -29.18 28.63
N CYS A 71 -22.75 -28.57 27.80
CA CYS A 71 -22.43 -28.24 26.41
C CYS A 71 -21.42 -27.08 26.31
N LEU A 72 -21.48 -26.14 27.25
CA LEU A 72 -20.46 -25.09 27.42
C LEU A 72 -19.14 -25.69 27.91
N LYS A 73 -19.19 -26.61 28.89
CA LYS A 73 -18.02 -27.35 29.36
C LYS A 73 -17.38 -28.15 28.22
N ASP A 74 -18.17 -28.82 27.39
CA ASP A 74 -17.68 -29.59 26.25
C ASP A 74 -17.11 -28.69 25.15
N GLN A 75 -17.66 -27.50 24.90
CA GLN A 75 -17.05 -26.54 23.96
C GLN A 75 -15.76 -25.91 24.49
N VAL A 76 -15.69 -25.63 25.80
CA VAL A 76 -14.48 -25.13 26.46
C VAL A 76 -13.38 -26.21 26.48
N LEU A 77 -13.76 -27.47 26.73
CA LEU A 77 -12.82 -28.60 26.73
C LEU A 77 -12.45 -29.08 25.32
N GLN A 78 -13.34 -29.02 24.33
CA GLN A 78 -13.01 -29.35 22.92
C GLN A 78 -12.04 -28.36 22.29
N ASN A 79 -12.00 -27.12 22.79
CA ASN A 79 -11.01 -26.11 22.40
C ASN A 79 -9.74 -26.12 23.28
N SER A 80 -9.57 -27.10 24.16
CA SER A 80 -8.34 -27.22 24.93
C SER A 80 -7.18 -27.59 23.99
N PHE A 81 -6.20 -26.70 23.88
CA PHE A 81 -4.99 -26.93 23.10
C PHE A 81 -4.17 -28.03 23.77
N SER A 82 -3.61 -28.95 22.97
CA SER A 82 -2.71 -29.96 23.50
C SER A 82 -1.44 -29.29 24.01
N THR A 83 -1.15 -29.44 25.30
CA THR A 83 0.06 -28.92 25.94
C THR A 83 1.34 -29.65 25.49
N LEU A 84 1.24 -30.69 24.65
CA LEU A 84 2.36 -31.49 24.16
C LEU A 84 2.52 -31.31 22.64
N GLU A 85 3.74 -31.08 22.18
CA GLU A 85 4.13 -31.00 20.77
C GLU A 85 5.11 -32.14 20.43
N ILE A 86 4.98 -32.72 19.24
CA ILE A 86 5.88 -33.78 18.77
C ILE A 86 7.08 -33.15 18.04
N GLN A 87 8.28 -33.32 18.59
CA GLN A 87 9.52 -32.86 17.97
C GLN A 87 10.28 -34.03 17.32
N ALA A 88 10.67 -33.86 16.05
CA ALA A 88 11.48 -34.82 15.32
C ALA A 88 12.97 -34.68 15.70
N LEU A 89 13.57 -35.76 16.21
CA LEU A 89 15.01 -35.86 16.41
C LEU A 89 15.69 -36.19 15.08
N ARG A 90 16.73 -35.42 14.75
CA ARG A 90 17.50 -35.58 13.52
C ARG A 90 18.92 -36.04 13.84
N ASP A 91 19.44 -36.96 13.05
CA ASP A 91 20.87 -37.28 13.08
C ASP A 91 21.67 -36.08 12.57
N LEU A 92 22.64 -35.62 13.36
CA LEU A 92 23.45 -34.43 13.08
C LEU A 92 24.29 -34.56 11.80
N ARG A 93 24.58 -35.78 11.36
CA ARG A 93 25.46 -36.04 10.21
C ARG A 93 24.70 -36.22 8.90
N SER A 94 23.58 -36.94 8.93
CA SER A 94 22.75 -37.21 7.74
C SER A 94 21.60 -36.21 7.57
N GLY A 95 21.13 -35.58 8.65
CA GLY A 95 19.93 -34.74 8.67
C GLY A 95 18.62 -35.54 8.62
N GLU A 96 18.69 -36.87 8.59
CA GLU A 96 17.54 -37.77 8.59
C GLU A 96 16.85 -37.78 9.95
N VAL A 97 15.53 -37.92 9.94
CA VAL A 97 14.72 -38.03 11.16
C VAL A 97 14.89 -39.44 11.73
N THR A 98 15.46 -39.55 12.92
CA THR A 98 15.74 -40.83 13.58
C THR A 98 14.59 -41.29 14.48
N SER A 99 13.93 -40.37 15.16
CA SER A 99 12.86 -40.66 16.11
C SER A 99 12.04 -39.39 16.42
N TYR A 100 10.97 -39.55 17.18
CA TYR A 100 10.10 -38.45 17.64
C TYR A 100 10.05 -38.46 19.16
N ILE A 101 10.03 -37.27 19.77
CA ILE A 101 9.87 -37.06 21.20
C ILE A 101 8.69 -36.10 21.45
N GLU A 102 7.91 -36.37 22.49
CA GLU A 102 6.87 -35.46 22.96
C GLU A 102 7.51 -34.46 23.94
N VAL A 103 7.32 -33.17 23.67
CA VAL A 103 7.86 -32.07 24.48
C VAL A 103 6.69 -31.21 24.94
N LEU A 104 6.73 -30.76 26.20
CA LEU A 104 5.77 -29.78 26.71
C LEU A 104 5.92 -28.47 25.93
N ASN A 105 4.82 -28.04 25.34
CA ASN A 105 4.69 -26.76 24.69
C ASN A 105 4.26 -25.72 25.73
N ASP A 106 5.20 -25.17 26.48
CA ASP A 106 4.94 -24.10 27.44
C ASP A 106 4.50 -22.78 26.76
N ARG A 107 4.50 -22.73 25.41
CA ARG A 107 4.04 -21.58 24.62
C ARG A 107 2.52 -21.53 24.44
N ASN A 108 1.73 -22.17 25.31
CA ASN A 108 0.27 -22.17 25.19
C ASN A 108 -0.35 -20.76 25.26
N ALA A 109 0.36 -19.78 25.83
CA ALA A 109 -0.03 -18.37 25.76
C ALA A 109 0.15 -17.75 24.35
N GLU A 110 0.98 -18.33 23.47
CA GLU A 110 1.22 -17.87 22.11
C GLU A 110 0.35 -18.58 21.07
N THR A 111 -0.11 -19.81 21.35
CA THR A 111 -0.91 -20.64 20.44
C THR A 111 -2.41 -20.36 20.57
N GLY A 112 -2.81 -19.12 20.30
CA GLY A 112 -4.22 -18.77 20.09
C GLY A 112 -4.66 -19.00 18.64
N ASP A 113 -5.91 -18.64 18.34
CA ASP A 113 -6.39 -18.57 16.96
C ASP A 113 -6.19 -17.16 16.39
N ALA A 114 -6.58 -16.94 15.13
CA ALA A 114 -6.46 -15.64 14.49
C ALA A 114 -7.26 -14.52 15.17
N LYS A 115 -8.21 -14.83 16.07
CA LYS A 115 -9.04 -13.86 16.79
C LYS A 115 -8.55 -13.57 18.20
N THR A 116 -7.65 -14.37 18.74
CA THR A 116 -7.18 -14.25 20.13
C THR A 116 -5.68 -13.99 20.27
N SER A 117 -4.87 -14.38 19.28
CA SER A 117 -3.41 -14.24 19.36
C SER A 117 -2.83 -13.36 18.26
N MET A 118 -1.82 -12.55 18.63
CA MET A 118 -0.99 -11.77 17.69
C MET A 118 0.23 -12.56 17.18
N SER A 119 0.45 -13.77 17.70
CA SER A 119 1.64 -14.56 17.39
C SER A 119 1.70 -14.98 15.91
N LEU A 120 2.90 -15.02 15.36
CA LEU A 120 3.14 -15.61 14.03
C LEU A 120 2.92 -17.13 14.01
N THR A 121 2.86 -17.79 15.17
CA THR A 121 2.63 -19.24 15.31
C THR A 121 1.17 -19.61 15.59
N ARG A 122 0.25 -18.62 15.70
CA ARG A 122 -1.18 -18.84 15.95
C ARG A 122 -1.86 -19.75 14.94
N PHE A 123 -2.99 -20.38 15.24
CA PHE A 123 -3.73 -21.13 14.22
C PHE A 123 -4.27 -20.20 13.13
N PRO A 124 -4.08 -20.54 11.83
CA PRO A 124 -4.60 -19.73 10.74
C PRO A 124 -6.13 -19.70 10.77
N ASP A 125 -6.73 -18.58 10.40
CA ASP A 125 -8.18 -18.49 10.25
C ASP A 125 -8.66 -19.45 9.14
N PRO A 126 -9.55 -20.42 9.43
CA PRO A 126 -10.08 -21.34 8.41
C PRO A 126 -10.74 -20.62 7.23
N LYS A 127 -11.34 -19.45 7.46
CA LYS A 127 -11.92 -18.59 6.39
C LYS A 127 -10.86 -17.70 5.74
N GLY A 128 -9.83 -17.33 6.50
CA GLY A 128 -8.69 -16.52 6.06
C GLY A 128 -7.86 -17.15 4.94
N VAL A 129 -7.82 -18.49 4.86
CA VAL A 129 -7.12 -19.20 3.76
C VAL A 129 -7.70 -18.85 2.38
N SER A 130 -9.01 -18.58 2.29
CA SER A 130 -9.66 -18.16 1.05
C SER A 130 -9.68 -16.63 0.85
N ASN A 131 -9.59 -15.88 1.95
CA ASN A 131 -9.66 -14.43 1.92
C ASN A 131 -8.27 -13.82 2.16
N PHE A 132 -7.53 -13.61 1.07
CA PHE A 132 -6.19 -13.04 1.08
C PHE A 132 -6.11 -11.63 1.69
N MET A 133 -7.23 -10.89 1.80
CA MET A 133 -7.26 -9.57 2.45
C MET A 133 -7.29 -9.64 3.98
N GLY A 134 -7.51 -10.83 4.56
CA GLY A 134 -7.77 -10.98 5.98
C GLY A 134 -9.21 -10.61 6.37
N SER A 135 -9.53 -10.78 7.65
CA SER A 135 -10.84 -10.43 8.22
C SER A 135 -10.67 -9.39 9.31
N ALA A 136 -11.61 -8.44 9.42
CA ALA A 136 -11.64 -7.48 10.52
C ALA A 136 -11.86 -8.14 11.90
N SER A 137 -12.30 -9.39 11.92
CA SER A 137 -12.39 -10.20 13.14
C SER A 137 -11.03 -10.71 13.63
N ASN A 138 -10.01 -10.70 12.76
CA ASN A 138 -8.72 -11.26 13.08
C ASN A 138 -7.86 -10.18 13.70
N ILE A 139 -7.13 -10.55 14.76
CA ILE A 139 -6.16 -9.65 15.36
C ILE A 139 -4.98 -9.52 14.39
N PRO A 140 -4.35 -8.34 14.25
CA PRO A 140 -3.09 -8.20 13.50
C PRO A 140 -1.98 -9.13 14.03
N PHE A 141 -1.05 -9.49 13.14
CA PHE A 141 0.21 -10.09 13.60
C PHE A 141 1.04 -9.08 14.37
N MET A 142 1.85 -9.59 15.30
CA MET A 142 2.71 -8.76 16.14
C MET A 142 3.63 -7.86 15.29
N PRO A 143 3.55 -6.53 15.44
CA PRO A 143 4.50 -5.62 14.82
C PRO A 143 5.94 -5.89 15.31
N GLY A 144 6.94 -5.51 14.52
CA GLY A 144 8.34 -5.70 14.88
C GLY A 144 8.70 -5.25 16.31
N LYS A 145 9.50 -6.09 17.00
CA LYS A 145 9.87 -6.15 18.44
C LYS A 145 10.01 -4.86 19.28
N TYR A 146 9.98 -3.63 18.76
CA TYR A 146 10.26 -2.43 19.55
C TYR A 146 9.08 -1.52 19.83
N PHE A 147 7.96 -1.63 19.09
CA PHE A 147 6.78 -0.81 19.41
C PHE A 147 6.23 -1.12 20.81
N ILE A 148 6.44 -2.34 21.29
CA ILE A 148 5.86 -2.85 22.54
C ILE A 148 6.76 -2.47 23.74
N PHE A 149 8.07 -2.70 23.63
CA PHE A 149 9.07 -2.39 24.67
C PHE A 149 9.15 -0.91 25.09
N LYS A 150 8.72 0.05 24.27
CA LYS A 150 8.81 1.49 24.60
C LYS A 150 7.46 2.13 24.96
N CYS A 151 6.35 1.43 24.72
CA CYS A 151 5.00 1.92 25.01
C CYS A 151 4.40 1.34 26.31
N GLY A 152 5.18 0.60 27.11
CA GLY A 152 4.67 -0.02 28.35
C GLY A 152 3.71 -1.19 28.13
N PHE A 153 3.56 -1.65 26.88
CA PHE A 153 2.60 -2.68 26.52
C PHE A 153 2.98 -4.09 27.01
N ASP A 154 4.25 -4.36 27.35
CA ASP A 154 4.66 -5.72 27.74
C ASP A 154 4.10 -6.13 29.11
N ALA A 155 4.26 -5.34 30.18
CA ALA A 155 3.74 -5.75 31.48
C ALA A 155 2.20 -5.85 31.45
N GLU A 156 1.50 -4.83 30.97
CA GLU A 156 0.04 -4.82 31.04
C GLU A 156 -0.62 -5.77 30.03
N VAL A 157 -0.14 -5.89 28.78
CA VAL A 157 -0.79 -6.78 27.80
C VAL A 157 -0.34 -8.23 27.94
N GLU A 158 0.90 -8.51 28.34
CA GLU A 158 1.32 -9.87 28.64
C GLU A 158 0.66 -10.37 29.94
N ASN A 159 0.47 -9.50 30.96
CA ASN A 159 -0.29 -9.85 32.17
C ASN A 159 -1.80 -10.00 31.89
N VAL A 160 -2.40 -9.10 31.09
CA VAL A 160 -3.83 -9.18 30.71
C VAL A 160 -4.11 -10.38 29.80
N LEU A 161 -3.20 -10.75 28.90
CA LEU A 161 -3.36 -11.90 28.01
C LEU A 161 -3.08 -13.24 28.70
N ARG A 162 -2.18 -13.28 29.69
CA ARG A 162 -1.82 -14.53 30.36
C ARG A 162 -2.75 -14.89 31.52
N LEU A 163 -3.52 -13.95 32.08
CA LEU A 163 -4.25 -14.18 33.34
C LEU A 163 -3.35 -14.83 34.43
N SER A 164 -2.04 -14.72 34.28
CA SER A 164 -1.05 -15.30 35.17
C SER A 164 -0.66 -14.22 36.15
N ASP A 165 -0.75 -14.57 37.43
CA ASP A 165 -0.42 -13.74 38.58
C ASP A 165 0.70 -12.77 38.24
N VAL A 166 0.34 -11.48 38.21
CA VAL A 166 1.32 -10.41 38.27
C VAL A 166 2.08 -10.69 39.54
N ASP A 167 3.36 -11.09 39.42
CA ASP A 167 4.23 -11.14 40.58
C ASP A 167 4.07 -9.79 41.29
N ALA A 168 3.51 -9.84 42.49
CA ALA A 168 3.29 -8.73 43.38
C ALA A 168 4.65 -8.20 43.89
N ALA A 169 5.53 -7.82 42.97
CA ALA A 169 6.72 -7.06 43.24
C ALA A 169 6.31 -5.59 43.37
N THR A 170 5.65 -5.31 44.49
CA THR A 170 5.69 -4.04 45.24
C THR A 170 6.00 -2.80 44.40
N ASP A 171 4.99 -2.28 43.71
CA ASP A 171 4.92 -0.83 43.45
C ASP A 171 3.61 -0.37 44.08
N GLU A 172 3.70 0.24 45.27
CA GLU A 172 2.57 0.64 46.13
C GLU A 172 1.64 1.72 45.53
N ASN A 173 1.56 1.89 44.21
CA ASN A 173 0.80 2.98 43.57
C ASN A 173 0.05 2.60 42.28
N LEU A 174 -0.29 1.33 42.03
CA LEU A 174 -1.17 0.98 40.91
C LEU A 174 -2.52 0.48 41.40
N GLU A 175 -3.54 1.26 41.03
CA GLU A 175 -4.97 1.15 41.34
C GLU A 175 -5.64 -0.09 40.66
N GLU A 176 -5.04 -1.28 40.72
CA GLU A 176 -5.62 -2.48 40.09
C GLU A 176 -6.92 -2.94 40.78
N GLU A 177 -7.02 -2.82 42.09
CA GLU A 177 -8.26 -3.12 42.85
C GLU A 177 -9.42 -2.16 42.55
N ALA A 178 -9.14 -1.01 41.92
CA ALA A 178 -10.18 -0.02 41.56
C ALA A 178 -10.79 -0.25 40.17
N TYR A 179 -10.03 -0.86 39.24
CA TYR A 179 -10.48 -1.10 37.85
C TYR A 179 -11.44 -2.28 37.71
N LEU A 180 -11.23 -3.30 38.54
CA LEU A 180 -12.08 -4.46 38.70
C LEU A 180 -12.68 -4.32 40.11
N GLN A 181 -13.90 -3.78 40.24
CA GLN A 181 -14.53 -3.53 41.55
C GLN A 181 -14.82 -4.85 42.28
N CYS A 182 -13.78 -5.44 42.88
CA CYS A 182 -13.84 -6.60 43.74
C CYS A 182 -14.08 -6.11 45.17
N SER A 183 -15.27 -6.35 45.72
CA SER A 183 -15.51 -6.12 47.15
C SER A 183 -15.21 -7.39 47.93
N THR A 184 -14.18 -7.36 48.78
CA THR A 184 -13.92 -8.18 50.01
C THR A 184 -14.21 -9.69 50.01
N SER A 185 -14.44 -10.28 48.85
CA SER A 185 -14.52 -11.71 48.57
C SER A 185 -14.13 -11.86 47.12
N GLU A 186 -13.39 -12.92 46.79
CA GLU A 186 -12.63 -13.17 45.55
C GLU A 186 -13.46 -13.27 44.25
N LEU A 187 -14.63 -12.61 44.17
CA LEU A 187 -15.58 -12.66 43.09
C LEU A 187 -15.85 -11.26 42.51
N LEU A 188 -15.76 -11.16 41.19
CA LEU A 188 -16.14 -9.98 40.43
C LEU A 188 -17.66 -9.75 40.52
N PHE A 189 -18.07 -8.61 41.07
CA PHE A 189 -19.50 -8.28 41.24
C PHE A 189 -20.09 -7.59 39.99
N CYS A 190 -19.26 -6.91 39.20
CA CYS A 190 -19.66 -6.22 37.97
C CYS A 190 -18.82 -6.68 36.78
N ILE A 191 -19.43 -6.62 35.58
CA ILE A 191 -18.71 -6.91 34.33
C ILE A 191 -17.72 -5.76 34.09
N PRO A 192 -16.42 -6.06 33.87
CA PRO A 192 -15.41 -5.03 33.62
C PRO A 192 -15.83 -4.07 32.49
N GLY A 193 -15.74 -2.76 32.73
CA GLY A 193 -16.13 -1.72 31.77
C GLY A 193 -17.60 -1.29 31.78
N ILE A 194 -18.45 -1.90 32.61
CA ILE A 194 -19.85 -1.49 32.80
C ILE A 194 -20.03 -0.91 34.21
N ASN A 195 -20.20 0.41 34.32
CA ASN A 195 -20.51 1.10 35.58
C ASN A 195 -22.01 1.01 35.93
N VAL A 196 -22.52 -0.20 36.09
CA VAL A 196 -23.85 -0.46 36.66
C VAL A 196 -23.63 -1.22 37.96
N HIS A 197 -24.48 -0.98 38.97
CA HIS A 197 -24.53 -1.85 40.15
C HIS A 197 -24.55 -3.29 39.64
N GLY A 198 -23.57 -4.10 40.08
CA GLY A 198 -23.50 -5.51 39.73
C GLY A 198 -24.80 -6.25 40.10
N LEU A 199 -24.88 -7.54 39.79
CA LEU A 199 -26.06 -8.34 40.09
C LEU A 199 -26.44 -8.19 41.56
N THR A 200 -27.52 -7.48 41.87
CA THR A 200 -27.96 -7.32 43.26
C THR A 200 -28.75 -8.56 43.67
N GLU A 201 -28.74 -8.92 44.96
CA GLU A 201 -29.56 -10.04 45.46
C GLU A 201 -31.06 -9.87 45.13
N GLY A 202 -31.52 -8.62 44.91
CA GLY A 202 -32.88 -8.31 44.47
C GLY A 202 -33.19 -8.73 43.03
N ASP A 203 -32.19 -8.71 42.13
CA ASP A 203 -32.35 -9.09 40.72
C ASP A 203 -32.52 -10.62 40.55
N ILE A 204 -32.03 -11.40 41.52
CA ILE A 204 -32.20 -12.86 41.58
C ILE A 204 -33.64 -13.23 41.97
N HIS A 205 -34.34 -12.36 42.70
CA HIS A 205 -35.71 -12.58 43.17
C HIS A 205 -36.81 -12.14 42.19
N GLU A 206 -36.48 -11.37 41.14
CA GLU A 206 -37.43 -10.96 40.09
C GLU A 206 -37.52 -11.95 38.90
N ILE A 207 -36.88 -13.11 38.98
CA ILE A 207 -37.07 -14.18 38.00
C ILE A 207 -38.50 -14.73 38.16
N PRO A 208 -39.38 -14.65 37.15
CA PRO A 208 -40.75 -15.13 37.28
C PRO A 208 -40.74 -16.65 37.54
N GLN A 209 -41.21 -17.08 38.70
CA GLN A 209 -41.38 -18.50 39.05
C GLN A 209 -42.51 -19.21 38.26
N ASN A 210 -43.05 -18.60 37.21
CA ASN A 210 -44.15 -19.15 36.43
C ASN A 210 -43.69 -19.73 35.10
N ASN A 211 -42.98 -20.87 35.19
CA ASN A 211 -43.18 -22.08 34.37
C ASN A 211 -41.98 -23.02 34.53
N VAL A 212 -41.75 -23.52 35.74
CA VAL A 212 -40.95 -24.75 35.93
C VAL A 212 -41.91 -25.93 35.83
N HIS A 213 -42.20 -26.33 34.60
CA HIS A 213 -42.49 -27.73 34.30
C HIS A 213 -41.31 -28.24 33.49
N CYS A 214 -40.21 -28.54 34.17
CA CYS A 214 -39.15 -29.41 33.69
C CYS A 214 -38.67 -30.23 34.89
N ALA A 215 -38.45 -31.50 34.62
CA ALA A 215 -38.36 -32.60 35.56
C ALA A 215 -37.44 -32.34 36.75
N ASP A 216 -37.97 -32.65 37.93
CA ASP A 216 -37.17 -33.15 39.05
C ASP A 216 -36.28 -34.27 38.52
N ASP A 217 -34.96 -34.10 38.62
CA ASP A 217 -33.99 -35.08 39.12
C ASP A 217 -32.57 -34.53 38.96
N ASN A 218 -31.78 -34.62 40.04
CA ASN A 218 -30.29 -34.59 40.08
C ASN A 218 -29.54 -33.28 40.35
N LEU A 219 -30.09 -32.29 41.07
CA LEU A 219 -29.22 -31.28 41.72
C LEU A 219 -28.78 -31.69 43.14
N ALA A 220 -29.61 -32.47 43.84
CA ALA A 220 -29.30 -32.98 45.17
C ALA A 220 -28.24 -34.10 45.14
N ASP A 221 -28.32 -35.03 44.19
CA ASP A 221 -27.33 -36.11 44.00
C ASP A 221 -25.93 -35.59 43.60
N LEU A 222 -25.88 -34.43 42.93
CA LEU A 222 -24.63 -33.77 42.54
C LEU A 222 -23.91 -33.16 43.75
N LEU A 223 -24.67 -32.64 44.73
CA LEU A 223 -24.13 -32.11 45.99
C LEU A 223 -23.73 -33.22 46.96
N GLU A 224 -24.38 -34.39 46.93
CA GLU A 224 -24.02 -35.54 47.78
C GLU A 224 -22.72 -36.24 47.33
N SER A 225 -22.35 -36.10 46.04
CA SER A 225 -21.05 -36.56 45.52
C SER A 225 -19.86 -35.70 45.97
N VAL A 226 -20.14 -34.50 46.50
CA VAL A 226 -19.14 -33.59 47.06
C VAL A 226 -19.22 -33.68 48.59
N ASN A 227 -18.52 -34.68 49.11
CA ASN A 227 -18.48 -35.04 50.53
C ASN A 227 -17.83 -33.93 51.38
N ILE A 228 -18.58 -32.90 51.76
CA ILE A 228 -18.20 -31.92 52.79
C ILE A 228 -18.98 -32.25 54.07
N SER A 229 -18.48 -33.24 54.81
CA SER A 229 -18.92 -33.49 56.17
C SER A 229 -18.48 -32.33 57.08
N ASN A 230 -19.45 -31.53 57.53
CA ASN A 230 -19.29 -30.57 58.63
C ASN A 230 -18.73 -31.24 59.90
N PRO A 231 -17.75 -30.65 60.60
CA PRO A 231 -17.74 -30.67 62.04
C PRO A 231 -18.44 -29.39 62.54
N THR A 232 -19.54 -29.63 63.24
CA THR A 232 -20.27 -28.75 64.15
C THR A 232 -19.45 -27.61 64.77
N CYS A 233 -19.84 -26.37 64.49
CA CYS A 233 -19.47 -25.21 65.29
C CYS A 233 -20.37 -25.13 66.53
N SER A 234 -19.82 -25.41 67.72
CA SER A 234 -20.39 -24.90 68.97
C SER A 234 -19.39 -23.96 69.63
N SER A 235 -19.77 -22.68 69.63
CA SER A 235 -19.39 -21.62 70.57
C SER A 235 -17.96 -21.60 71.11
N ARG A 236 -17.16 -20.62 70.69
CA ARG A 236 -16.56 -19.61 71.60
C ARG A 236 -15.74 -18.55 70.86
N THR A 237 -15.75 -17.39 71.51
CA THR A 237 -15.08 -16.12 71.26
C THR A 237 -13.60 -16.19 70.90
N LEU A 238 -13.21 -15.28 70.00
CA LEU A 238 -11.92 -14.59 69.83
C LEU A 238 -10.74 -15.09 70.67
N GLU A 239 -9.67 -15.52 70.01
CA GLU A 239 -8.30 -15.00 70.18
C GLU A 239 -7.37 -15.59 69.11
N ASP A 240 -6.40 -14.78 68.68
CA ASP A 240 -5.38 -15.04 67.67
C ASP A 240 -4.69 -16.41 67.79
N ASN A 241 -4.36 -17.04 66.66
CA ASN A 241 -3.01 -17.52 66.32
C ASN A 241 -3.02 -18.40 65.04
N SER A 242 -2.19 -17.98 64.08
CA SER A 242 -1.27 -18.75 63.22
C SER A 242 -1.71 -20.05 62.51
N GLU A 243 -1.32 -20.11 61.24
CA GLU A 243 -1.10 -21.27 60.35
C GLU A 243 -2.21 -21.57 59.33
N ASP A 244 -2.02 -21.07 58.11
CA ASP A 244 -1.96 -21.89 56.89
C ASP A 244 -1.24 -21.09 55.78
N ILE A 245 0.08 -21.25 55.74
CA ILE A 245 0.93 -20.78 54.64
C ILE A 245 0.78 -21.82 53.53
N ALA A 246 0.15 -21.45 52.41
CA ALA A 246 0.26 -22.23 51.18
C ALA A 246 1.71 -22.09 50.69
N GLU A 247 2.46 -23.20 50.74
CA GLU A 247 3.85 -23.23 50.27
C GLU A 247 3.91 -22.83 48.77
N PRO A 248 4.92 -22.04 48.37
CA PRO A 248 5.13 -21.71 46.97
C PRO A 248 5.45 -23.01 46.22
N ARG A 249 4.85 -23.18 45.04
CA ARG A 249 5.23 -24.24 44.11
C ARG A 249 6.69 -24.04 43.75
N ASN A 250 7.56 -24.89 44.29
CA ASN A 250 8.92 -25.05 43.82
C ASN A 250 8.87 -25.47 42.35
N GLU A 251 9.23 -24.58 41.44
CA GLU A 251 9.85 -24.98 40.18
C GLU A 251 11.17 -25.66 40.55
N SER A 252 11.11 -26.96 40.81
CA SER A 252 12.30 -27.79 40.84
C SER A 252 12.97 -27.65 39.48
N GLU A 253 14.18 -27.08 39.50
CA GLU A 253 15.19 -27.20 38.47
C GLU A 253 15.25 -28.67 38.03
N ILE A 254 14.61 -28.98 36.90
CA ILE A 254 14.90 -30.21 36.18
C ILE A 254 16.27 -29.96 35.55
N ASP A 255 17.26 -30.63 36.13
CA ASP A 255 18.63 -30.78 35.66
C ASP A 255 18.76 -30.62 34.13
N LYS A 256 19.19 -29.44 33.70
CA LYS A 256 19.95 -29.30 32.45
C LYS A 256 21.34 -29.85 32.70
N GLU A 257 21.45 -31.16 32.91
CA GLU A 257 22.71 -31.89 32.81
C GLU A 257 23.26 -31.69 31.39
N GLN A 258 24.24 -30.80 31.31
CA GLN A 258 25.40 -30.81 30.43
C GLN A 258 25.35 -31.76 29.21
N LEU A 259 24.91 -31.22 28.08
CA LEU A 259 25.62 -31.40 26.81
C LEU A 259 26.30 -30.08 26.46
N VAL A 260 27.24 -29.69 27.31
CA VAL A 260 28.30 -28.76 26.92
C VAL A 260 29.20 -29.53 25.96
N ILE A 261 28.86 -29.50 24.67
CA ILE A 261 29.90 -29.65 23.66
C ILE A 261 30.66 -28.34 23.70
N THR A 262 31.79 -28.32 24.40
CA THR A 262 32.83 -27.30 24.21
C THR A 262 33.31 -27.44 22.77
N VAL A 263 32.62 -26.78 21.85
CA VAL A 263 33.29 -26.24 20.67
C VAL A 263 33.94 -24.98 21.19
N ASP A 264 35.26 -24.95 21.19
CA ASP A 264 36.02 -23.72 21.40
C ASP A 264 35.46 -22.66 20.45
N GLU A 265 34.59 -21.79 20.97
CA GLU A 265 34.33 -20.49 20.38
C GLU A 265 35.62 -19.71 20.56
N ALA A 266 36.54 -19.93 19.64
CA ALA A 266 37.58 -18.97 19.35
C ALA A 266 36.87 -17.63 19.16
N GLU A 267 37.13 -16.70 20.09
CA GLU A 267 36.89 -15.28 19.86
C GLU A 267 37.31 -14.98 18.42
N PRO A 268 36.52 -14.23 17.63
CA PRO A 268 36.98 -13.81 16.32
C PRO A 268 38.23 -12.97 16.56
N SER A 269 39.38 -13.59 16.33
CA SER A 269 40.69 -13.00 16.50
C SER A 269 40.69 -11.70 15.71
N SER A 270 40.78 -10.61 16.45
CA SER A 270 41.02 -9.27 15.96
C SER A 270 42.39 -9.23 15.28
N SER A 271 42.46 -9.66 14.02
CA SER A 271 43.66 -9.50 13.18
C SER A 271 43.28 -9.37 11.71
N GLY A 272 42.57 -8.29 11.43
CA GLY A 272 42.41 -7.72 10.10
C GLY A 272 42.16 -6.23 10.27
N LYS A 273 43.24 -5.44 10.25
CA LYS A 273 43.13 -3.98 10.21
C LYS A 273 42.57 -3.59 8.84
N ASP A 274 41.26 -3.63 8.69
CA ASP A 274 40.59 -2.90 7.62
C ASP A 274 40.06 -1.59 8.20
N GLU A 275 40.68 -0.50 7.76
CA GLU A 275 40.34 0.88 8.06
C GLU A 275 38.95 1.22 7.51
N LEU A 276 37.90 0.73 8.17
CA LEU A 276 36.54 1.24 8.01
C LEU A 276 36.48 2.60 8.72
N GLN A 277 36.56 3.65 7.90
CA GLN A 277 36.42 5.05 8.28
C GLN A 277 35.31 5.23 9.32
N VAL A 278 35.72 5.77 10.47
CA VAL A 278 34.92 6.27 11.59
C VAL A 278 33.51 6.71 11.16
N GLN A 279 32.50 5.89 11.42
CA GLN A 279 31.10 6.28 11.25
C GLN A 279 30.69 7.21 12.39
N ASN A 280 30.06 8.33 12.04
CA ASN A 280 29.44 9.27 12.98
C ASN A 280 28.55 8.51 13.98
N ARG A 281 28.76 8.71 15.28
CA ARG A 281 27.95 8.14 16.39
C ARG A 281 26.47 8.56 16.41
N GLU A 282 25.98 9.23 15.36
CA GLU A 282 24.66 9.86 15.30
C GLU A 282 23.55 8.94 14.78
N TYR A 283 23.88 7.94 13.93
CA TYR A 283 22.92 6.99 13.37
C TYR A 283 23.38 5.56 13.66
N SER A 284 22.56 4.79 14.38
CA SER A 284 22.93 3.46 14.90
C SER A 284 22.47 2.30 14.02
N TYR A 285 21.46 2.50 13.19
CA TYR A 285 20.86 1.47 12.33
C TYR A 285 21.06 1.76 10.83
N ALA A 286 21.20 3.03 10.44
CA ALA A 286 21.45 3.41 9.05
C ALA A 286 22.95 3.40 8.72
N HIS A 287 23.34 2.59 7.73
CA HIS A 287 24.72 2.53 7.24
C HIS A 287 24.80 3.06 5.81
N VAL A 288 25.53 4.14 5.60
CA VAL A 288 25.73 4.73 4.27
C VAL A 288 26.83 3.97 3.54
N LEU A 289 26.52 3.48 2.34
CA LEU A 289 27.48 2.76 1.49
C LEU A 289 28.02 3.66 0.39
N ASN A 290 29.35 3.65 0.27
CA ASN A 290 30.04 4.32 -0.84
C ASN A 290 29.99 3.43 -2.08
N THR A 291 29.34 3.93 -3.13
CA THR A 291 29.14 3.21 -4.40
C THR A 291 30.43 2.98 -5.20
N SER A 292 31.57 3.53 -4.78
CA SER A 292 32.84 3.44 -5.51
C SER A 292 33.78 2.32 -5.07
N LYS A 293 33.51 1.61 -3.97
CA LYS A 293 34.54 0.81 -3.27
C LYS A 293 34.42 -0.73 -3.34
N ASN A 294 33.28 -1.32 -3.71
CA ASN A 294 33.05 -2.76 -3.49
C ASN A 294 32.77 -3.55 -4.80
N VAL A 295 33.81 -3.76 -5.61
CA VAL A 295 33.71 -4.57 -6.83
C VAL A 295 34.01 -6.06 -6.54
N ASP A 296 34.84 -6.37 -5.54
CA ASP A 296 35.38 -7.73 -5.35
C ASP A 296 34.33 -8.73 -4.82
N GLU A 297 33.52 -8.34 -3.83
CA GLU A 297 32.43 -9.19 -3.30
C GLU A 297 31.37 -9.50 -4.35
N TYR A 298 31.11 -8.54 -5.26
CA TYR A 298 30.14 -8.71 -6.33
C TYR A 298 30.59 -9.77 -7.33
N GLU A 299 31.88 -9.81 -7.68
CA GLU A 299 32.41 -10.79 -8.63
C GLU A 299 32.32 -12.22 -8.11
N VAL A 300 32.49 -12.43 -6.80
CA VAL A 300 32.24 -13.74 -6.17
C VAL A 300 30.77 -14.12 -6.27
N LEU A 301 29.88 -13.19 -5.90
CA LEU A 301 28.43 -13.41 -5.90
C LEU A 301 27.86 -13.64 -7.30
N LYS A 302 28.47 -13.03 -8.33
CA LYS A 302 28.06 -13.10 -9.75
C LYS A 302 27.86 -14.52 -10.27
N SER A 303 28.62 -15.48 -9.73
CA SER A 303 28.50 -16.90 -10.06
C SER A 303 27.13 -17.49 -9.67
N ASN A 304 26.67 -17.16 -8.46
CA ASN A 304 25.50 -17.73 -7.77
C ASN A 304 24.35 -16.73 -7.55
N MET A 305 24.26 -15.67 -8.36
CA MET A 305 23.15 -14.71 -8.27
C MET A 305 21.79 -15.36 -8.50
N ALA A 306 20.78 -14.95 -7.72
CA ALA A 306 19.40 -15.40 -7.88
C ALA A 306 18.81 -15.07 -9.27
N ARG A 307 19.31 -14.02 -9.92
CA ARG A 307 18.91 -13.61 -11.28
C ARG A 307 20.08 -13.02 -12.03
N LYS A 308 20.29 -13.45 -13.28
CA LYS A 308 21.32 -12.93 -14.18
C LYS A 308 20.71 -11.90 -15.15
N TYR A 309 21.46 -10.84 -15.44
CA TYR A 309 21.04 -9.76 -16.33
C TYR A 309 21.89 -9.77 -17.62
N PRO A 310 21.33 -9.36 -18.78
CA PRO A 310 22.06 -9.32 -20.04
C PRO A 310 23.03 -8.12 -20.13
N PHE A 311 23.04 -7.25 -19.13
CA PHE A 311 23.88 -6.06 -19.02
C PHE A 311 24.61 -6.06 -17.68
N GLU A 312 25.70 -5.32 -17.60
CA GLU A 312 26.44 -5.12 -16.35
C GLU A 312 25.66 -4.15 -15.44
N LEU A 313 25.54 -4.52 -14.17
CA LEU A 313 24.84 -3.72 -13.17
C LEU A 313 25.65 -2.48 -12.80
N ASP A 314 24.98 -1.35 -12.58
CA ASP A 314 25.64 -0.13 -12.09
C ASP A 314 26.18 -0.35 -10.67
N PRO A 315 27.23 0.37 -10.22
CA PRO A 315 27.86 0.12 -8.92
C PRO A 315 26.88 0.19 -7.72
N PHE A 316 25.89 1.08 -7.77
CA PHE A 316 24.85 1.15 -6.74
C PHE A 316 23.91 -0.08 -6.74
N GLN A 317 23.66 -0.67 -7.92
CA GLN A 317 22.86 -1.89 -8.06
C GLN A 317 23.64 -3.10 -7.56
N GLN A 318 24.94 -3.18 -7.89
CA GLN A 318 25.84 -4.23 -7.39
C GLN A 318 25.87 -4.24 -5.86
N GLN A 319 26.03 -3.08 -5.25
CA GLN A 319 26.03 -2.94 -3.79
C GLN A 319 24.69 -3.33 -3.17
N ALA A 320 23.58 -2.93 -3.80
CA ALA A 320 22.25 -3.30 -3.32
C ALA A 320 22.05 -4.81 -3.38
N VAL A 321 22.47 -5.46 -4.46
CA VAL A 321 22.40 -6.92 -4.64
C VAL A 321 23.19 -7.64 -3.54
N ILE A 322 24.41 -7.20 -3.23
CA ILE A 322 25.23 -7.79 -2.15
C ILE A 322 24.49 -7.71 -0.80
N CYS A 323 23.91 -6.56 -0.46
CA CYS A 323 23.17 -6.39 0.78
C CYS A 323 21.91 -7.28 0.84
N LEU A 324 21.17 -7.38 -0.28
CA LEU A 324 20.00 -8.24 -0.36
C LEU A 324 20.35 -9.73 -0.17
N ASP A 325 21.47 -10.17 -0.73
CA ASP A 325 21.95 -11.55 -0.63
C ASP A 325 22.32 -11.92 0.82
N ARG A 326 22.90 -10.97 1.56
CA ARG A 326 23.14 -11.08 3.01
C ARG A 326 21.86 -11.10 3.86
N GLY A 327 20.71 -10.78 3.25
CA GLY A 327 19.43 -10.65 3.95
C GLY A 327 19.23 -9.30 4.64
N ASP A 328 20.04 -8.29 4.32
CA ASP A 328 19.94 -6.96 4.90
C ASP A 328 18.93 -6.06 4.15
N SER A 329 18.29 -5.15 4.88
CA SER A 329 17.36 -4.19 4.27
C SER A 329 18.11 -3.03 3.61
N VAL A 330 17.57 -2.51 2.50
CA VAL A 330 18.24 -1.48 1.69
C VAL A 330 17.33 -0.29 1.43
N PHE A 331 17.93 0.90 1.41
CA PHE A 331 17.30 2.12 0.92
C PHE A 331 18.09 2.68 -0.26
N VAL A 332 17.51 2.61 -1.46
CA VAL A 332 18.13 3.10 -2.69
C VAL A 332 17.50 4.43 -3.08
N ALA A 333 18.25 5.51 -2.86
CA ALA A 333 17.90 6.86 -3.32
C ALA A 333 18.66 7.18 -4.61
N ALA A 334 18.01 6.91 -5.74
CA ALA A 334 18.60 7.09 -7.07
C ALA A 334 17.64 7.82 -8.01
N HIS A 335 18.18 8.54 -8.99
CA HIS A 335 17.37 9.35 -9.91
C HIS A 335 16.31 8.54 -10.67
N THR A 336 15.27 9.23 -11.15
CA THR A 336 14.28 8.60 -12.07
C THR A 336 15.00 8.09 -13.32
N SER A 337 14.56 6.94 -13.83
CA SER A 337 15.21 6.21 -14.94
C SER A 337 16.61 5.64 -14.66
N ALA A 338 17.08 5.64 -13.41
CA ALA A 338 18.38 5.07 -13.05
C ALA A 338 18.42 3.52 -13.04
N GLY A 339 17.28 2.84 -13.16
CA GLY A 339 17.22 1.38 -13.09
C GLY A 339 17.03 0.83 -11.67
N LYS A 340 16.36 1.58 -10.79
CA LYS A 340 16.01 1.13 -9.42
C LYS A 340 15.24 -0.21 -9.40
N THR A 341 14.47 -0.49 -10.45
CA THR A 341 13.68 -1.71 -10.57
C THR A 341 14.52 -2.99 -10.53
N VAL A 342 15.81 -2.95 -10.92
CA VAL A 342 16.74 -4.10 -10.80
C VAL A 342 16.83 -4.60 -9.35
N VAL A 343 16.80 -3.69 -8.37
CA VAL A 343 16.88 -4.04 -6.94
C VAL A 343 15.61 -4.75 -6.49
N ALA A 344 14.44 -4.28 -6.95
CA ALA A 344 13.17 -4.95 -6.69
C ALA A 344 13.09 -6.32 -7.38
N GLU A 345 13.52 -6.42 -8.64
CA GLU A 345 13.57 -7.68 -9.38
C GLU A 345 14.45 -8.71 -8.70
N TYR A 346 15.61 -8.30 -8.16
CA TYR A 346 16.50 -9.20 -7.43
C TYR A 346 15.87 -9.68 -6.12
N ALA A 347 15.24 -8.79 -5.34
CA ALA A 347 14.53 -9.18 -4.12
C ALA A 347 13.41 -10.19 -4.38
N VAL A 348 12.62 -10.00 -5.45
CA VAL A 348 11.59 -10.97 -5.86
C VAL A 348 12.21 -12.29 -6.33
N ALA A 349 13.35 -12.25 -7.01
CA ALA A 349 14.06 -13.47 -7.42
C ALA A 349 14.57 -14.28 -6.22
N LEU A 350 15.06 -13.61 -5.16
CA LEU A 350 15.44 -14.26 -3.89
C LEU A 350 14.25 -14.97 -3.25
N CYS A 351 13.07 -14.35 -3.21
CA CYS A 351 11.85 -15.02 -2.71
C CYS A 351 11.54 -16.31 -3.45
N ASN A 352 11.67 -16.32 -4.77
CA ASN A 352 11.41 -17.52 -5.57
C ASN A 352 12.43 -18.65 -5.28
N LEU A 353 13.66 -18.29 -4.92
CA LEU A 353 14.70 -19.23 -4.47
C LEU A 353 14.38 -19.78 -3.07
N HIS A 354 14.01 -18.91 -2.13
CA HIS A 354 13.71 -19.25 -0.74
C HIS A 354 12.31 -19.88 -0.54
N LYS A 355 11.48 -19.91 -1.59
CA LYS A 355 10.06 -20.34 -1.51
C LYS A 355 9.23 -19.50 -0.54
N THR A 356 9.53 -18.20 -0.51
CA THR A 356 8.81 -17.18 0.26
C THR A 356 8.06 -16.23 -0.69
N ARG A 357 7.29 -15.29 -0.11
CA ARG A 357 6.54 -14.28 -0.86
C ARG A 357 7.21 -12.90 -0.82
N ALA A 358 7.00 -12.17 -1.90
CA ALA A 358 7.34 -10.75 -2.00
C ALA A 358 6.09 -9.92 -2.25
N ILE A 359 5.99 -8.77 -1.57
CA ILE A 359 4.97 -7.76 -1.84
C ILE A 359 5.64 -6.52 -2.41
N TYR A 360 5.21 -6.11 -3.60
CA TYR A 360 5.59 -4.85 -4.21
C TYR A 360 4.47 -3.83 -4.01
N THR A 361 4.78 -2.75 -3.29
CA THR A 361 3.85 -1.65 -3.05
C THR A 361 4.18 -0.46 -3.93
N SER A 362 3.12 0.23 -4.34
CA SER A 362 3.22 1.48 -5.11
C SER A 362 2.16 2.48 -4.63
N PRO A 363 2.44 3.80 -4.67
CA PRO A 363 1.52 4.80 -4.14
C PRO A 363 0.29 5.03 -5.03
N ILE A 364 0.23 4.53 -6.27
CA ILE A 364 -0.87 4.84 -7.20
C ILE A 364 -1.28 3.57 -7.95
N LYS A 365 -2.60 3.31 -8.04
CA LYS A 365 -3.18 2.17 -8.79
C LYS A 365 -2.63 2.03 -10.22
N ALA A 366 -2.45 3.15 -10.91
CA ALA A 366 -1.90 3.17 -12.27
C ALA A 366 -0.48 2.59 -12.34
N LEU A 367 0.38 2.94 -11.36
CA LEU A 367 1.73 2.39 -11.27
C LEU A 367 1.69 0.90 -10.89
N SER A 368 0.79 0.47 -10.01
CA SER A 368 0.58 -0.94 -9.69
C SER A 368 0.24 -1.75 -10.95
N ASN A 369 -0.68 -1.25 -11.78
CA ASN A 369 -1.05 -1.89 -13.05
C ASN A 369 0.11 -1.96 -14.05
N GLN A 370 0.92 -0.90 -14.14
CA GLN A 370 2.11 -0.91 -14.99
C GLN A 370 3.12 -1.95 -14.48
N LYS A 371 3.42 -1.94 -13.18
CA LYS A 371 4.37 -2.87 -12.57
C LYS A 371 3.91 -4.30 -12.68
N PHE A 372 2.61 -4.57 -12.57
CA PHE A 372 2.04 -5.89 -12.83
C PHE A 372 2.36 -6.39 -14.23
N ARG A 373 2.18 -5.56 -15.26
CA ARG A 373 2.52 -5.93 -16.64
C ARG A 373 4.02 -6.15 -16.82
N GLU A 374 4.86 -5.30 -16.24
CA GLU A 374 6.32 -5.43 -16.30
C GLU A 374 6.79 -6.71 -15.62
N PHE A 375 6.33 -6.98 -14.40
CA PHE A 375 6.72 -8.17 -13.64
C PHE A 375 6.14 -9.45 -14.24
N LYS A 376 4.96 -9.44 -14.85
CA LYS A 376 4.39 -10.62 -15.54
C LYS A 376 5.18 -11.01 -16.79
N LEU A 377 5.92 -10.08 -17.40
CA LEU A 377 6.88 -10.40 -18.47
C LEU A 377 8.16 -11.05 -17.94
N ILE A 378 8.47 -10.82 -16.66
CA ILE A 378 9.71 -11.24 -16.01
C ILE A 378 9.54 -12.56 -15.24
N PHE A 379 8.44 -12.68 -14.51
CA PHE A 379 8.08 -13.80 -13.64
C PHE A 379 6.73 -14.36 -14.09
N GLN A 380 6.60 -15.70 -14.04
CA GLN A 380 5.36 -16.36 -14.47
C GLN A 380 4.23 -16.15 -13.47
N ASP A 381 4.55 -16.24 -12.17
CA ASP A 381 3.58 -16.18 -11.08
C ASP A 381 3.62 -14.81 -10.38
N VAL A 382 2.70 -13.94 -10.79
CA VAL A 382 2.58 -12.56 -10.33
C VAL A 382 1.10 -12.24 -10.22
N GLY A 383 0.73 -11.65 -9.09
CA GLY A 383 -0.62 -11.20 -8.76
C GLY A 383 -0.73 -9.69 -8.65
N LEU A 384 -1.96 -9.18 -8.78
CA LEU A 384 -2.31 -7.78 -8.60
C LEU A 384 -3.49 -7.70 -7.63
N ILE A 385 -3.31 -7.00 -6.51
CA ILE A 385 -4.37 -6.74 -5.55
C ILE A 385 -4.57 -5.23 -5.46
N THR A 386 -5.73 -4.77 -5.90
CA THR A 386 -6.19 -3.39 -5.75
C THR A 386 -7.54 -3.40 -5.06
N GLY A 387 -8.00 -2.25 -4.56
CA GLY A 387 -9.30 -2.16 -3.87
C GLY A 387 -10.50 -2.63 -4.69
N ASP A 388 -10.39 -2.67 -6.03
CA ASP A 388 -11.52 -2.97 -6.93
C ASP A 388 -11.31 -4.29 -7.69
N ILE A 389 -10.05 -4.71 -7.89
CA ILE A 389 -9.68 -5.85 -8.74
C ILE A 389 -8.62 -6.67 -8.02
N GLN A 390 -8.83 -7.99 -7.98
CA GLN A 390 -7.86 -8.98 -7.54
C GLN A 390 -7.57 -9.95 -8.69
N LEU A 391 -6.31 -10.08 -9.09
CA LEU A 391 -5.84 -11.00 -10.11
C LEU A 391 -4.75 -11.88 -9.50
N HIS A 392 -4.88 -13.19 -9.60
CA HIS A 392 -3.92 -14.18 -9.08
C HIS A 392 -3.43 -13.87 -7.64
N PRO A 393 -4.34 -13.72 -6.65
CA PRO A 393 -3.94 -13.43 -5.27
C PRO A 393 -3.10 -14.54 -4.62
N GLU A 394 -3.12 -15.75 -5.17
CA GLU A 394 -2.30 -16.89 -4.77
C GLU A 394 -0.82 -16.76 -5.16
N ALA A 395 -0.46 -15.80 -6.01
CA ALA A 395 0.89 -15.67 -6.56
C ALA A 395 1.95 -15.35 -5.50
N PHE A 396 3.17 -15.87 -5.66
CA PHE A 396 4.25 -15.59 -4.71
C PHE A 396 4.69 -14.11 -4.71
N CYS A 397 4.58 -13.43 -5.86
CA CYS A 397 4.86 -12.01 -6.02
C CYS A 397 3.55 -11.23 -6.17
N LEU A 398 3.18 -10.45 -5.17
CA LEU A 398 1.96 -9.65 -5.17
C LEU A 398 2.27 -8.17 -5.37
N ILE A 399 1.61 -7.55 -6.35
CA ILE A 399 1.70 -6.11 -6.60
C ILE A 399 0.43 -5.44 -6.09
N MET A 400 0.56 -4.40 -5.28
CA MET A 400 -0.59 -3.73 -4.67
C MET A 400 -0.31 -2.25 -4.38
N THR A 401 -1.34 -1.54 -3.91
CA THR A 401 -1.15 -0.20 -3.33
C THR A 401 -0.78 -0.29 -1.85
N THR A 402 -0.19 0.76 -1.30
CA THR A 402 0.17 0.82 0.11
C THR A 402 -1.05 0.68 1.04
N GLU A 403 -2.21 1.21 0.64
CA GLU A 403 -3.46 1.07 1.41
C GLU A 403 -3.97 -0.36 1.48
N VAL A 404 -3.77 -1.14 0.41
CA VAL A 404 -4.15 -2.56 0.39
C VAL A 404 -3.27 -3.34 1.36
N LEU A 405 -1.95 -3.09 1.35
CA LEU A 405 -1.05 -3.73 2.30
C LEU A 405 -1.40 -3.33 3.74
N ARG A 406 -1.70 -2.05 4.00
CA ARG A 406 -2.18 -1.59 5.30
C ARG A 406 -3.41 -2.38 5.76
N SER A 407 -4.40 -2.53 4.87
CA SER A 407 -5.61 -3.28 5.18
C SER A 407 -5.31 -4.75 5.49
N MET A 408 -4.38 -5.38 4.75
CA MET A 408 -3.97 -6.77 5.01
C MET A 408 -3.30 -6.91 6.39
N LEU A 409 -2.50 -5.92 6.79
CA LEU A 409 -1.84 -5.91 8.10
C LEU A 409 -2.85 -5.74 9.24
N TYR A 410 -3.80 -4.80 9.12
CA TYR A 410 -4.85 -4.60 10.14
C TYR A 410 -5.82 -5.78 10.25
N ASN A 411 -6.14 -6.42 9.13
CA ASN A 411 -7.05 -7.56 9.11
C ASN A 411 -6.35 -8.92 9.36
N GLY A 412 -5.07 -8.90 9.79
CA GLY A 412 -4.32 -10.11 10.11
C GLY A 412 -4.25 -11.14 8.98
N SER A 413 -4.04 -10.71 7.72
CA SER A 413 -3.99 -11.60 6.55
C SER A 413 -2.92 -12.68 6.68
N GLU A 414 -3.29 -13.94 6.46
CA GLU A 414 -2.39 -15.11 6.54
C GLU A 414 -1.22 -15.01 5.54
N VAL A 415 -1.36 -14.25 4.45
CA VAL A 415 -0.30 -14.00 3.45
C VAL A 415 0.95 -13.37 4.08
N ILE A 416 0.79 -12.62 5.17
CA ILE A 416 1.88 -11.92 5.86
C ILE A 416 2.88 -12.89 6.50
N ARG A 417 2.47 -14.15 6.78
CA ARG A 417 3.35 -15.17 7.37
C ARG A 417 4.44 -15.62 6.41
N GLU A 418 4.10 -15.74 5.13
CA GLU A 418 5.00 -16.17 4.07
C GLU A 418 5.86 -15.02 3.51
N LEU A 419 5.64 -13.79 4.00
CA LEU A 419 6.26 -12.57 3.50
C LEU A 419 7.73 -12.46 3.93
N GLU A 420 8.65 -12.49 2.97
CA GLU A 420 10.06 -12.21 3.24
C GLU A 420 10.44 -10.78 2.88
N TRP A 421 10.03 -10.28 1.72
CA TRP A 421 10.44 -8.96 1.21
C TRP A 421 9.25 -8.06 0.93
N VAL A 422 9.31 -6.83 1.43
CA VAL A 422 8.40 -5.75 1.08
C VAL A 422 9.16 -4.68 0.32
N ILE A 423 8.80 -4.49 -0.95
CA ILE A 423 9.32 -3.43 -1.79
C ILE A 423 8.39 -2.23 -1.69
N PHE A 424 8.98 -1.10 -1.32
CA PHE A 424 8.35 0.19 -1.26
C PHE A 424 8.87 1.08 -2.39
N ASP A 425 8.06 1.29 -3.41
CA ASP A 425 8.40 2.16 -4.54
C ASP A 425 7.92 3.60 -4.33
N GLU A 426 8.71 4.56 -4.81
CA GLU A 426 8.47 6.00 -4.68
C GLU A 426 8.24 6.48 -3.23
N VAL A 427 9.14 6.10 -2.31
CA VAL A 427 9.07 6.42 -0.87
C VAL A 427 8.94 7.93 -0.57
N HIS A 428 9.36 8.81 -1.48
CA HIS A 428 9.17 10.25 -1.34
C HIS A 428 7.70 10.69 -1.21
N TYR A 429 6.74 9.82 -1.53
CA TYR A 429 5.32 10.02 -1.24
C TYR A 429 4.97 10.04 0.25
N ILE A 430 5.90 9.68 1.14
CA ILE A 430 5.69 9.83 2.58
C ILE A 430 5.44 11.29 3.00
N ASN A 431 5.95 12.26 2.22
CA ASN A 431 5.72 13.68 2.47
C ASN A 431 4.34 14.18 1.98
N ASP A 432 3.53 13.30 1.41
CA ASP A 432 2.16 13.64 1.00
C ASP A 432 1.29 13.86 2.25
N ALA A 433 0.73 15.05 2.40
CA ALA A 433 -0.03 15.42 3.60
C ALA A 433 -1.30 14.58 3.82
N GLU A 434 -1.89 14.05 2.74
CA GLU A 434 -3.12 13.26 2.83
C GLU A 434 -2.84 11.77 2.92
N ARG A 435 -1.78 11.26 2.26
CA ARG A 435 -1.52 9.82 2.12
C ARG A 435 -0.23 9.33 2.78
N GLY A 436 0.61 10.23 3.29
CA GLY A 436 1.86 9.91 3.96
C GLY A 436 1.69 9.05 5.21
N HIS A 437 0.62 9.28 6.00
CA HIS A 437 0.34 8.50 7.21
C HIS A 437 0.20 6.99 6.95
N VAL A 438 -0.32 6.60 5.77
CA VAL A 438 -0.47 5.19 5.36
C VAL A 438 0.89 4.49 5.33
N TRP A 439 1.93 5.19 4.90
CA TRP A 439 3.28 4.65 4.81
C TRP A 439 3.88 4.42 6.20
N GLU A 440 3.70 5.37 7.11
CA GLU A 440 4.15 5.25 8.49
C GLU A 440 3.47 4.07 9.19
N GLU A 441 2.15 3.95 9.05
CA GLU A 441 1.38 2.86 9.63
C GLU A 441 1.84 1.48 9.11
N VAL A 442 2.02 1.33 7.79
CA VAL A 442 2.51 0.07 7.21
C VAL A 442 3.92 -0.24 7.72
N LEU A 443 4.82 0.74 7.69
CA LEU A 443 6.18 0.56 8.19
C LEU A 443 6.16 0.16 9.66
N ILE A 444 5.29 0.71 10.51
CA ILE A 444 5.18 0.32 11.92
C ILE A 444 4.62 -1.11 12.06
N MET A 445 3.54 -1.42 11.35
CA MET A 445 2.79 -2.68 11.50
C MET A 445 3.49 -3.92 10.90
N LEU A 446 4.49 -3.75 10.03
CA LEU A 446 5.19 -4.91 9.45
C LEU A 446 5.78 -5.83 10.54
N PRO A 447 5.67 -7.16 10.40
CA PRO A 447 6.19 -8.10 11.38
C PRO A 447 7.73 -8.15 11.38
N ALA A 448 8.32 -8.71 12.43
CA ALA A 448 9.76 -8.71 12.64
C ALA A 448 10.55 -9.47 11.56
N HIS A 449 9.99 -10.51 10.94
CA HIS A 449 10.68 -11.30 9.91
C HIS A 449 10.77 -10.57 8.56
N ALA A 450 9.80 -9.72 8.21
CA ALA A 450 9.74 -9.03 6.92
C ALA A 450 10.91 -8.05 6.72
N LYS A 451 11.67 -8.23 5.63
CA LYS A 451 12.79 -7.38 5.19
C LYS A 451 12.28 -6.29 4.24
N ILE A 452 12.98 -5.16 4.21
CA ILE A 452 12.49 -3.95 3.55
C ILE A 452 13.42 -3.53 2.42
N VAL A 453 12.85 -3.28 1.24
CA VAL A 453 13.51 -2.61 0.11
C VAL A 453 12.81 -1.29 -0.14
N MET A 454 13.49 -0.18 0.12
CA MET A 454 12.97 1.16 -0.14
C MET A 454 13.60 1.71 -1.42
N LEU A 455 12.77 2.15 -2.36
CA LEU A 455 13.17 2.77 -3.61
C LEU A 455 12.60 4.18 -3.70
N SER A 456 13.45 5.17 -3.95
CA SER A 456 12.98 6.53 -4.16
C SER A 456 13.81 7.28 -5.19
N ALA A 457 13.22 8.32 -5.77
CA ALA A 457 13.97 9.43 -6.33
C ALA A 457 14.87 10.08 -5.26
N THR A 458 15.70 11.05 -5.64
CA THR A 458 16.61 11.72 -4.70
C THR A 458 15.83 12.43 -3.59
N VAL A 459 15.98 11.95 -2.35
CA VAL A 459 15.44 12.54 -1.12
C VAL A 459 16.61 13.08 -0.30
N PRO A 460 16.58 14.34 0.17
CA PRO A 460 17.70 14.94 0.89
C PRO A 460 18.00 14.23 2.23
N ASN A 461 16.96 13.91 3.02
CA ASN A 461 17.11 13.32 4.37
C ASN A 461 17.05 11.78 4.35
N CYS A 462 17.76 11.14 3.42
CA CYS A 462 17.67 9.69 3.26
C CYS A 462 18.25 8.90 4.45
N VAL A 463 19.33 9.40 5.06
CA VAL A 463 19.99 8.73 6.20
C VAL A 463 19.14 8.80 7.46
N GLU A 464 18.60 9.99 7.76
CA GLU A 464 17.70 10.20 8.89
C GLU A 464 16.46 9.29 8.80
N PHE A 465 15.85 9.25 7.61
CA PHE A 465 14.69 8.42 7.36
C PHE A 465 15.01 6.92 7.51
N ALA A 466 16.11 6.45 6.94
CA ALA A 466 16.55 5.06 7.11
C ALA A 466 16.84 4.73 8.57
N ASP A 467 17.42 5.64 9.34
CA ASP A 467 17.72 5.39 10.74
C ASP A 467 16.43 5.31 11.57
N TRP A 468 15.44 6.15 11.27
CA TRP A 468 14.10 6.05 11.87
C TRP A 468 13.45 4.68 11.61
N VAL A 469 13.43 4.22 10.36
CA VAL A 469 12.89 2.88 10.01
C VAL A 469 13.70 1.78 10.70
N GLY A 470 15.02 1.89 10.69
CA GLY A 470 15.94 0.93 11.31
C GLY A 470 15.76 0.84 12.82
N ARG A 471 15.54 1.96 13.52
CA ARG A 471 15.24 2.01 14.96
C ARG A 471 13.91 1.35 15.29
N ILE A 472 12.85 1.62 14.50
CA ILE A 472 11.51 1.02 14.70
C ILE A 472 11.57 -0.49 14.51
N LYS A 473 12.31 -0.97 13.50
CA LYS A 473 12.40 -2.39 13.17
C LYS A 473 13.53 -3.15 13.83
N LYS A 474 14.45 -2.45 14.49
CA LYS A 474 15.72 -3.01 14.98
C LYS A 474 16.49 -3.76 13.89
N LYS A 475 16.46 -3.22 12.67
CA LYS A 475 17.13 -3.78 11.50
C LYS A 475 18.16 -2.80 10.96
N ARG A 476 19.30 -3.34 10.52
CA ARG A 476 20.29 -2.55 9.77
C ARG A 476 19.71 -2.21 8.41
N ILE A 477 19.81 -0.94 8.04
CA ILE A 477 19.35 -0.44 6.74
C ILE A 477 20.54 0.20 6.02
N TYR A 478 20.87 -0.34 4.86
CA TYR A 478 21.95 0.18 4.04
C TYR A 478 21.44 1.24 3.08
N VAL A 479 21.93 2.47 3.25
CA VAL A 479 21.55 3.62 2.43
C VAL A 479 22.53 3.73 1.26
N ILE A 480 21.99 3.62 0.06
CA ILE A 480 22.73 3.65 -1.20
C ILE A 480 22.23 4.83 -2.03
N THR A 481 23.10 5.79 -2.29
CA THR A 481 22.77 6.99 -3.05
C THR A 481 23.59 7.07 -4.34
N THR A 482 23.01 7.68 -5.37
CA THR A 482 23.72 7.98 -6.63
C THR A 482 23.94 9.48 -6.77
N ALA A 483 25.20 9.90 -6.95
CA ALA A 483 25.53 11.32 -7.11
C ALA A 483 25.17 11.89 -8.49
N ARG A 484 25.08 11.05 -9.53
CA ARG A 484 24.86 11.48 -10.92
C ARG A 484 23.81 10.63 -11.61
N ARG A 485 23.09 11.24 -12.56
CA ARG A 485 22.17 10.55 -13.47
C ARG A 485 22.94 9.72 -14.50
N PRO A 486 22.44 8.54 -14.89
CA PRO A 486 23.02 7.78 -16.01
C PRO A 486 22.95 8.52 -17.35
N VAL A 487 21.89 9.30 -17.56
CA VAL A 487 21.78 10.22 -18.70
C VAL A 487 21.75 11.65 -18.14
N PRO A 488 22.80 12.45 -18.34
CA PRO A 488 22.85 13.82 -17.85
C PRO A 488 21.83 14.70 -18.59
N LEU A 489 21.36 15.74 -17.92
CA LEU A 489 20.38 16.68 -18.44
C LEU A 489 21.05 17.98 -18.87
N GLU A 490 20.59 18.55 -19.99
CA GLU A 490 20.94 19.89 -20.43
C GLU A 490 19.68 20.75 -20.43
N HIS A 491 19.78 21.96 -19.85
CA HIS A 491 18.63 22.85 -19.69
C HIS A 491 18.74 24.03 -20.64
N PHE A 492 17.62 24.40 -21.27
CA PHE A 492 17.55 25.44 -22.28
C PHE A 492 16.39 26.41 -22.03
N LEU A 493 16.59 27.67 -22.39
CA LEU A 493 15.51 28.66 -22.53
C LEU A 493 15.16 28.80 -24.01
N TYR A 494 13.87 28.66 -24.35
CA TYR A 494 13.38 28.87 -25.71
C TYR A 494 12.65 30.20 -25.82
N THR A 495 13.10 31.08 -26.72
CA THR A 495 12.52 32.42 -26.92
C THR A 495 11.85 32.60 -28.28
N GLY A 496 11.82 31.55 -29.11
CA GLY A 496 11.24 31.60 -30.44
C GLY A 496 9.74 31.88 -30.44
N GLN A 497 9.30 32.75 -31.36
CA GLN A 497 7.89 33.13 -31.53
C GLN A 497 7.45 33.01 -33.00
N ASP A 498 8.38 33.21 -33.94
CA ASP A 498 8.11 33.21 -35.38
C ASP A 498 9.12 32.32 -36.12
N GLY A 499 8.91 32.11 -37.42
CA GLY A 499 9.83 31.33 -38.27
C GLY A 499 11.28 31.83 -38.28
N LYS A 500 11.52 33.14 -38.03
CA LYS A 500 12.87 33.73 -37.94
C LYS A 500 13.59 33.35 -36.64
N THR A 501 12.87 33.32 -35.52
CA THR A 501 13.38 33.04 -34.17
C THR A 501 13.21 31.58 -33.77
N LYS A 502 12.80 30.71 -34.70
CA LYS A 502 12.62 29.26 -34.51
C LYS A 502 13.88 28.56 -33.95
N LYS A 503 15.07 29.12 -34.17
CA LYS A 503 16.35 28.56 -33.69
C LYS A 503 16.80 29.13 -32.34
N ASP A 504 16.03 30.02 -31.74
CA ASP A 504 16.42 30.74 -30.52
C ASP A 504 16.20 29.86 -29.28
N MET A 505 17.13 28.91 -29.10
CA MET A 505 17.22 28.01 -27.97
C MET A 505 18.59 28.17 -27.30
N PHE A 506 18.61 28.62 -26.05
CA PHE A 506 19.83 28.99 -25.35
C PHE A 506 20.11 28.05 -24.18
N LYS A 507 21.26 27.39 -24.17
CA LYS A 507 21.68 26.49 -23.10
C LYS A 507 22.02 27.28 -21.83
N ILE A 508 21.35 26.96 -20.72
CA ILE A 508 21.56 27.58 -19.41
C ILE A 508 22.19 26.63 -18.39
N ILE A 509 22.07 25.31 -18.56
CA ILE A 509 22.77 24.33 -17.72
C ILE A 509 23.35 23.27 -18.67
N ASP A 510 24.62 22.96 -18.48
CA ASP A 510 25.33 21.94 -19.27
C ASP A 510 25.17 20.53 -18.69
N SER A 511 25.68 19.53 -19.42
CA SER A 511 25.64 18.12 -18.98
C SER A 511 26.39 17.83 -17.66
N SER A 512 27.23 18.75 -17.19
CA SER A 512 27.94 18.63 -15.91
C SER A 512 27.16 19.23 -14.73
N GLY A 513 26.01 19.86 -15.00
CA GLY A 513 25.17 20.52 -14.01
C GLY A 513 25.60 21.96 -13.70
N GLN A 514 26.52 22.54 -14.48
CA GLN A 514 27.01 23.90 -14.27
C GLN A 514 26.15 24.94 -15.00
N PHE A 515 25.91 26.08 -14.35
CA PHE A 515 25.12 27.16 -14.93
C PHE A 515 25.92 27.96 -15.97
N VAL A 516 25.36 28.11 -17.17
CA VAL A 516 25.97 28.78 -18.32
C VAL A 516 25.46 30.22 -18.43
N GLN A 517 26.14 31.14 -17.74
CA GLN A 517 25.76 32.56 -17.71
C GLN A 517 25.63 33.19 -19.11
N LYS A 518 26.51 32.81 -20.04
CA LYS A 518 26.49 33.29 -21.43
C LYS A 518 25.15 33.00 -22.12
N GLY A 519 24.58 31.81 -21.92
CA GLY A 519 23.30 31.45 -22.52
C GLY A 519 22.15 32.25 -21.94
N TYR A 520 22.15 32.49 -20.62
CA TYR A 520 21.17 33.33 -19.95
C TYR A 520 21.20 34.79 -20.46
N SER A 521 22.39 35.38 -20.58
CA SER A 521 22.55 36.74 -21.12
C SER A 521 22.08 36.85 -22.57
N LEU A 522 22.37 35.86 -23.42
CA LEU A 522 21.91 35.82 -24.82
C LEU A 522 20.38 35.70 -24.92
N ALA A 523 19.75 34.87 -24.08
CA ALA A 523 18.29 34.77 -24.01
C ALA A 523 17.65 36.11 -23.59
N SER A 524 18.24 36.79 -22.59
CA SER A 524 17.78 38.11 -22.14
C SER A 524 17.91 39.18 -23.23
N ALA A 525 18.99 39.12 -24.02
CA ALA A 525 19.22 40.00 -25.16
C ALA A 525 18.22 39.74 -26.30
N ALA A 526 17.90 38.47 -26.59
CA ALA A 526 16.90 38.11 -27.60
C ALA A 526 15.52 38.68 -27.27
N LYS A 527 15.12 38.66 -25.99
CA LYS A 527 13.87 39.29 -25.52
C LYS A 527 13.98 40.81 -25.30
N ALA A 528 15.17 41.40 -25.28
CA ALA A 528 15.35 42.84 -25.05
C ALA A 528 14.70 43.70 -26.16
N THR A 529 14.71 43.23 -27.40
CA THR A 529 14.03 43.91 -28.53
C THR A 529 12.53 44.00 -28.30
N ILE A 530 11.91 42.93 -27.80
CA ILE A 530 10.49 42.88 -27.46
C ILE A 530 10.20 43.82 -26.28
N ARG A 531 11.04 43.80 -25.23
CA ARG A 531 10.92 44.71 -24.08
C ARG A 531 11.00 46.19 -24.49
N LYS A 532 11.95 46.55 -25.36
CA LYS A 532 12.08 47.91 -25.90
C LYS A 532 10.87 48.32 -26.72
N ALA A 533 10.32 47.41 -27.54
CA ALA A 533 9.10 47.66 -28.28
C ALA A 533 7.89 47.92 -27.37
N ILE A 534 7.79 47.22 -26.23
CA ILE A 534 6.74 47.45 -25.22
C ILE A 534 6.98 48.77 -24.45
N ALA A 535 8.22 49.06 -24.04
CA ALA A 535 8.55 50.27 -23.27
C ALA A 535 8.36 51.57 -24.07
N ASN A 536 8.49 51.52 -25.40
CA ASN A 536 8.21 52.66 -26.29
C ASN A 536 6.71 52.95 -26.44
N VAL A 537 5.83 52.13 -25.85
CA VAL A 537 4.39 52.38 -25.72
C VAL A 537 4.16 53.10 -24.39
N GLY A 538 4.12 54.43 -24.42
CA GLY A 538 3.94 55.28 -23.22
C GLY A 538 2.60 55.09 -22.48
N PRO A 539 2.40 55.76 -21.33
CA PRO A 539 1.21 55.62 -20.50
C PRO A 539 -0.03 56.14 -21.24
N VAL A 540 -1.09 55.32 -21.28
CA VAL A 540 -2.30 55.53 -22.08
C VAL A 540 -3.13 56.70 -21.54
N GLY A 541 -3.00 57.86 -22.18
CA GLY A 541 -4.01 58.91 -22.19
C GLY A 541 -4.69 58.95 -23.56
N TYR A 542 -5.96 58.55 -23.60
CA TYR A 542 -6.92 58.74 -24.70
C TYR A 542 -6.78 57.82 -25.95
N ARG A 543 -7.74 56.89 -26.05
CA ARG A 543 -8.09 55.95 -27.14
C ARG A 543 -7.03 54.88 -27.46
N PRO A 544 -7.27 53.60 -27.12
CA PRO A 544 -6.33 52.54 -27.46
C PRO A 544 -6.35 52.33 -28.97
N ASN A 545 -5.19 52.50 -29.60
CA ASN A 545 -4.97 52.08 -30.98
C ASN A 545 -5.12 50.55 -31.02
N ASN A 546 -6.09 50.01 -31.77
CA ASN A 546 -6.43 48.57 -31.81
C ASN A 546 -5.22 47.65 -32.07
N LYS A 547 -4.14 48.16 -32.68
CA LYS A 547 -2.89 47.43 -32.93
C LYS A 547 -2.12 47.08 -31.66
N ILE A 548 -2.16 47.88 -30.60
CA ILE A 548 -1.39 47.67 -29.36
C ILE A 548 -2.08 46.64 -28.45
N LEU A 549 -3.40 46.76 -28.29
CA LEU A 549 -4.22 45.73 -27.64
C LEU A 549 -4.11 44.39 -28.36
N SER A 550 -4.01 44.41 -29.71
CA SER A 550 -3.74 43.20 -30.48
C SER A 550 -2.32 42.66 -30.28
N TYR A 551 -1.29 43.49 -30.08
CA TYR A 551 0.09 43.02 -29.83
C TYR A 551 0.28 42.46 -28.41
N LEU A 552 -0.38 43.04 -27.41
CA LEU A 552 -0.42 42.52 -26.04
C LEU A 552 -1.32 41.27 -25.93
N LYS A 553 -2.40 41.16 -26.73
CA LYS A 553 -3.16 39.91 -26.93
C LYS A 553 -2.40 38.85 -27.74
N ASN A 554 -1.64 39.25 -28.78
CA ASN A 554 -0.91 38.36 -29.69
C ASN A 554 0.48 37.94 -29.15
N SER A 555 0.95 38.55 -28.06
CA SER A 555 2.13 38.05 -27.30
C SER A 555 1.90 36.68 -26.65
N TYR A 556 0.68 36.14 -26.78
CA TYR A 556 0.24 34.84 -26.32
C TYR A 556 -0.30 33.96 -27.45
N ASP A 557 0.28 34.03 -28.66
CA ASP A 557 -0.02 33.01 -29.67
C ASP A 557 0.73 31.71 -29.35
N ASP A 558 0.22 30.99 -28.34
CA ASP A 558 0.70 29.68 -27.92
C ASP A 558 0.86 28.74 -29.13
N LYS A 559 -0.01 28.88 -30.15
CA LYS A 559 0.05 28.09 -31.37
C LYS A 559 1.37 28.29 -32.11
N ASN A 560 1.80 29.52 -32.37
CA ASN A 560 3.05 29.77 -33.12
C ASN A 560 4.28 29.34 -32.32
N VAL A 561 4.29 29.57 -31.00
CA VAL A 561 5.38 29.11 -30.12
C VAL A 561 5.49 27.58 -30.18
N TYR A 562 4.38 26.87 -30.06
CA TYR A 562 4.38 25.41 -30.12
C TYR A 562 4.75 24.88 -31.51
N ILE A 563 4.23 25.46 -32.58
CA ILE A 563 4.59 25.06 -33.96
C ILE A 563 6.10 25.25 -34.18
N THR A 564 6.64 26.41 -33.83
CA THR A 564 8.06 26.72 -34.04
C THR A 564 8.96 25.81 -33.21
N VAL A 565 8.66 25.59 -31.93
CA VAL A 565 9.49 24.72 -31.08
C VAL A 565 9.42 23.27 -31.53
N ILE A 566 8.24 22.73 -31.84
CA ILE A 566 8.08 21.34 -32.28
C ILE A 566 8.80 21.11 -33.62
N ASP A 567 8.67 22.06 -34.55
CA ASP A 567 9.34 21.98 -35.84
C ASP A 567 10.86 22.16 -35.69
N HIS A 568 11.35 22.94 -34.71
CA HIS A 568 12.77 22.99 -34.37
C HIS A 568 13.28 21.64 -33.85
N LEU A 569 12.57 21.06 -32.88
CA LEU A 569 12.91 19.78 -32.27
C LEU A 569 12.85 18.62 -33.27
N ARG A 570 11.90 18.66 -34.20
CA ARG A 570 11.81 17.69 -35.32
C ARG A 570 13.06 17.73 -36.19
N MET A 571 13.51 18.93 -36.59
CA MET A 571 14.72 19.08 -37.42
C MET A 571 16.00 18.62 -36.70
N GLN A 572 16.04 18.72 -35.37
CA GLN A 572 17.18 18.30 -34.54
C GLN A 572 17.08 16.86 -34.04
N ASN A 573 16.09 16.07 -34.50
CA ASN A 573 15.83 14.70 -34.02
C ASN A 573 15.66 14.59 -32.49
N MET A 574 15.01 15.59 -31.88
CA MET A 574 14.79 15.70 -30.44
C MET A 574 13.41 15.18 -29.98
N LEU A 575 12.70 14.45 -30.83
CA LEU A 575 11.42 13.78 -30.52
C LEU A 575 11.69 12.37 -29.96
N PRO A 576 10.82 11.80 -29.10
CA PRO A 576 9.55 12.34 -28.62
C PRO A 576 9.71 13.36 -27.47
N VAL A 577 8.67 14.16 -27.28
CA VAL A 577 8.61 15.29 -26.34
C VAL A 577 7.45 15.12 -25.35
N ILE A 578 7.70 15.42 -24.07
CA ILE A 578 6.64 15.65 -23.08
C ILE A 578 6.58 17.14 -22.78
N VAL A 579 5.39 17.74 -22.88
CA VAL A 579 5.13 19.13 -22.53
C VAL A 579 4.33 19.17 -21.23
N PHE A 580 4.95 19.63 -20.16
CA PHE A 580 4.29 19.82 -18.88
C PHE A 580 3.52 21.14 -18.85
N VAL A 581 2.21 21.04 -18.68
CA VAL A 581 1.26 22.15 -18.57
C VAL A 581 0.45 21.97 -17.29
N PHE A 582 0.47 22.94 -16.38
CA PHE A 582 -0.17 22.83 -15.06
C PHE A 582 -1.68 23.12 -15.04
N SER A 583 -2.36 22.96 -16.17
CA SER A 583 -3.81 23.11 -16.28
C SER A 583 -4.36 22.10 -17.28
N ARG A 584 -5.37 21.33 -16.85
CA ARG A 584 -6.05 20.32 -17.68
C ARG A 584 -6.62 20.95 -18.95
N ARG A 585 -7.38 22.03 -18.78
CA ARG A 585 -7.97 22.78 -19.89
C ARG A 585 -6.91 23.29 -20.87
N ARG A 586 -5.78 23.81 -20.36
CA ARG A 586 -4.70 24.28 -21.24
C ARG A 586 -4.01 23.12 -21.99
N CYS A 587 -3.94 21.91 -21.41
CA CYS A 587 -3.45 20.74 -22.15
C CYS A 587 -4.33 20.45 -23.37
N ASP A 588 -5.66 20.42 -23.16
CA ASP A 588 -6.64 20.20 -24.21
C ASP A 588 -6.57 21.29 -25.29
N ASP A 589 -6.60 22.56 -24.87
CA ASP A 589 -6.55 23.73 -25.76
C ASP A 589 -5.25 23.71 -26.60
N ASN A 590 -4.08 23.51 -25.97
CA ASN A 590 -2.79 23.49 -26.66
C ASN A 590 -2.67 22.35 -27.67
N ALA A 591 -3.15 21.15 -27.33
CA ALA A 591 -3.17 20.02 -28.26
C ALA A 591 -4.11 20.29 -29.44
N TYR A 592 -5.27 20.91 -29.20
CA TYR A 592 -6.24 21.24 -30.24
C TYR A 592 -5.71 22.31 -31.21
N LEU A 593 -4.96 23.30 -30.72
CA LEU A 593 -4.32 24.33 -31.56
C LEU A 593 -3.37 23.73 -32.61
N LEU A 594 -2.82 22.55 -32.34
CA LEU A 594 -1.84 21.85 -33.18
C LEU A 594 -2.45 20.78 -34.08
N ARG A 595 -3.78 20.66 -34.15
CA ARG A 595 -4.47 19.64 -34.96
C ARG A 595 -4.10 19.67 -36.45
N SER A 596 -3.68 20.82 -36.98
CA SER A 596 -3.26 20.96 -38.38
C SER A 596 -1.85 20.44 -38.66
N VAL A 597 -1.07 20.14 -37.62
CA VAL A 597 0.31 19.64 -37.75
C VAL A 597 0.27 18.11 -37.75
N ASP A 598 1.03 17.50 -38.66
CA ASP A 598 1.15 16.05 -38.73
C ASP A 598 2.61 15.62 -38.53
N LEU A 599 2.82 14.79 -37.51
CA LEU A 599 4.12 14.24 -37.13
C LEU A 599 4.25 12.76 -37.46
N THR A 600 3.24 12.16 -38.10
CA THR A 600 3.19 10.72 -38.37
C THR A 600 3.13 10.41 -39.86
N THR A 601 3.67 9.25 -40.23
CA THR A 601 3.56 8.67 -41.57
C THR A 601 2.24 7.91 -41.75
N GLU A 602 1.80 7.68 -42.99
CA GLU A 602 0.57 6.91 -43.27
C GLU A 602 0.59 5.49 -42.66
N LYS A 603 1.76 4.86 -42.61
CA LYS A 603 1.96 3.56 -41.96
C LYS A 603 1.76 3.66 -40.44
N GLU A 604 2.34 4.67 -39.80
CA GLU A 604 2.14 4.93 -38.37
C GLU A 604 0.67 5.24 -38.08
N LYS A 605 0.02 6.08 -38.89
CA LYS A 605 -1.42 6.38 -38.77
C LYS A 605 -2.29 5.13 -38.81
N SER A 606 -2.00 4.22 -39.74
CA SER A 606 -2.72 2.96 -39.88
C SER A 606 -2.51 2.06 -38.66
N SER A 607 -1.28 1.96 -38.17
CA SER A 607 -0.94 1.23 -36.95
C SER A 607 -1.62 1.79 -35.70
N ILE A 608 -1.58 3.11 -35.52
CA ILE A 608 -2.26 3.83 -34.43
C ILE A 608 -3.76 3.57 -34.50
N HIS A 609 -4.35 3.69 -35.69
CA HIS A 609 -5.77 3.47 -35.90
C HIS A 609 -6.20 2.05 -35.50
N HIS A 610 -5.50 1.03 -35.99
CA HIS A 610 -5.81 -0.36 -35.67
C HIS A 610 -5.62 -0.67 -34.18
N PHE A 611 -4.53 -0.18 -33.59
CA PHE A 611 -4.26 -0.35 -32.16
C PHE A 611 -5.35 0.31 -31.30
N PHE A 612 -5.70 1.57 -31.61
CA PHE A 612 -6.73 2.32 -30.89
C PHE A 612 -8.09 1.62 -30.99
N LEU A 613 -8.48 1.17 -32.19
CA LEU A 613 -9.72 0.40 -32.41
C LEU A 613 -9.77 -0.89 -31.58
N ARG A 614 -8.65 -1.63 -31.52
CA ARG A 614 -8.54 -2.84 -30.70
C ARG A 614 -8.73 -2.56 -29.21
N CYS A 615 -8.15 -1.47 -28.70
CA CYS A 615 -8.28 -1.09 -27.30
C CYS A 615 -9.71 -0.66 -26.94
N ILE A 616 -10.34 0.19 -27.78
CA ILE A 616 -11.71 0.65 -27.53
C ILE A 616 -12.77 -0.41 -27.85
N ALA A 617 -12.41 -1.53 -28.50
CA ALA A 617 -13.36 -2.60 -28.80
C ALA A 617 -14.07 -3.13 -27.56
N ARG A 618 -13.39 -3.06 -26.40
CA ARG A 618 -13.89 -3.45 -25.06
C ARG A 618 -15.00 -2.55 -24.51
N LEU A 619 -15.10 -1.31 -24.99
CA LEU A 619 -16.14 -0.36 -24.56
C LEU A 619 -17.50 -0.72 -25.18
N ARG A 620 -18.60 -0.35 -24.53
CA ARG A 620 -19.96 -0.57 -25.06
C ARG A 620 -20.31 0.53 -26.08
N GLY A 621 -21.30 0.27 -26.95
CA GLY A 621 -21.55 1.04 -28.18
C GLY A 621 -21.49 2.57 -28.05
N SER A 622 -22.24 3.15 -27.12
CA SER A 622 -22.27 4.61 -26.87
C SER A 622 -20.93 5.16 -26.41
N ASP A 623 -20.20 4.42 -25.58
CA ASP A 623 -18.94 4.85 -24.97
C ASP A 623 -17.84 5.02 -26.02
N LYS A 624 -17.87 4.23 -27.10
CA LYS A 624 -16.95 4.37 -28.24
C LYS A 624 -17.10 5.70 -28.97
N ASN A 625 -18.29 6.31 -28.90
CA ASN A 625 -18.63 7.54 -29.60
C ASN A 625 -18.53 8.78 -28.71
N LEU A 626 -17.99 8.65 -27.49
CA LEU A 626 -17.77 9.79 -26.62
C LEU A 626 -16.84 10.83 -27.28
N PRO A 627 -17.11 12.13 -27.12
CA PRO A 627 -16.28 13.18 -27.72
C PRO A 627 -14.80 13.06 -27.39
N GLN A 628 -14.46 12.73 -26.14
CA GLN A 628 -13.08 12.56 -25.69
C GLN A 628 -12.38 11.39 -26.40
N VAL A 629 -13.09 10.28 -26.67
CA VAL A 629 -12.55 9.12 -27.39
C VAL A 629 -12.25 9.49 -28.85
N LEU A 630 -13.20 10.17 -29.51
CA LEU A 630 -13.05 10.59 -30.90
C LEU A 630 -11.94 11.64 -31.07
N GLN A 631 -11.86 12.60 -30.16
CA GLN A 631 -10.81 13.63 -30.14
C GLN A 631 -9.44 13.01 -29.90
N MET A 632 -9.29 12.14 -28.89
CA MET A 632 -8.02 11.48 -28.60
C MET A 632 -7.55 10.61 -29.77
N LYS A 633 -8.47 9.87 -30.41
CA LYS A 633 -8.17 9.07 -31.61
C LYS A 633 -7.60 9.93 -32.73
N GLU A 634 -8.20 11.09 -32.98
CA GLU A 634 -7.76 12.00 -34.03
C GLU A 634 -6.43 12.67 -33.71
N LEU A 635 -6.21 13.07 -32.47
CA LEU A 635 -4.92 13.62 -32.01
C LEU A 635 -3.81 12.57 -32.13
N CYS A 636 -4.06 11.35 -31.66
CA CYS A 636 -3.08 10.26 -31.73
C CYS A 636 -2.66 9.98 -33.17
N LYS A 637 -3.60 10.04 -34.12
CA LYS A 637 -3.30 9.89 -35.56
C LYS A 637 -2.40 10.98 -36.11
N HIS A 638 -2.25 12.14 -35.48
CA HIS A 638 -1.32 13.18 -35.91
C HIS A 638 0.00 13.13 -35.11
N GLY A 639 0.14 12.17 -34.20
CA GLY A 639 1.30 12.03 -33.32
C GLY A 639 1.23 12.86 -32.04
N PHE A 640 0.06 13.40 -31.71
CA PHE A 640 -0.19 14.17 -30.49
C PHE A 640 -1.05 13.39 -29.51
N ALA A 641 -0.86 13.60 -28.21
CA ALA A 641 -1.78 13.08 -27.21
C ALA A 641 -1.85 13.98 -25.98
N ILE A 642 -2.87 13.74 -25.14
CA ILE A 642 -3.11 14.47 -23.90
C ILE A 642 -3.11 13.47 -22.72
N HIS A 643 -2.51 13.85 -21.59
CA HIS A 643 -2.51 13.05 -20.37
C HIS A 643 -2.74 13.92 -19.13
N HIS A 644 -3.91 13.78 -18.51
CA HIS A 644 -4.20 14.39 -17.22
C HIS A 644 -5.32 13.65 -16.49
N SER A 645 -5.59 13.99 -15.23
CA SER A 645 -6.59 13.31 -14.40
C SER A 645 -8.01 13.29 -14.97
N GLY A 646 -8.39 14.28 -15.78
CA GLY A 646 -9.69 14.32 -16.49
C GLY A 646 -9.84 13.43 -17.74
N ILE A 647 -8.78 12.71 -18.16
CA ILE A 647 -8.87 11.77 -19.29
C ILE A 647 -9.32 10.39 -18.77
N LEU A 648 -10.24 9.74 -19.48
CA LEU A 648 -10.73 8.40 -19.15
C LEU A 648 -9.56 7.41 -18.95
N PRO A 649 -9.58 6.55 -17.92
CA PRO A 649 -8.49 5.62 -17.62
C PRO A 649 -8.05 4.77 -18.81
N ILE A 650 -9.00 4.21 -19.56
CA ILE A 650 -8.71 3.42 -20.77
C ILE A 650 -7.95 4.22 -21.83
N LEU A 651 -8.26 5.51 -21.98
CA LEU A 651 -7.58 6.38 -22.95
C LEU A 651 -6.17 6.74 -22.48
N LYS A 652 -5.98 6.98 -21.17
CA LYS A 652 -4.64 7.18 -20.61
C LYS A 652 -3.73 5.98 -20.90
N GLU A 653 -4.21 4.76 -20.65
CA GLU A 653 -3.45 3.55 -20.95
C GLU A 653 -3.12 3.41 -22.45
N VAL A 654 -4.05 3.78 -23.34
CA VAL A 654 -3.81 3.76 -24.79
C VAL A 654 -2.73 4.76 -25.18
N VAL A 655 -2.82 6.00 -24.67
CA VAL A 655 -1.83 7.06 -24.93
C VAL A 655 -0.45 6.65 -24.43
N GLU A 656 -0.39 6.11 -23.21
CA GLU A 656 0.80 5.57 -22.57
C GLU A 656 1.48 4.50 -23.45
N LEU A 657 0.73 3.50 -23.91
CA LEU A 657 1.25 2.44 -24.78
C LEU A 657 1.69 2.97 -26.16
N LEU A 658 0.97 3.93 -26.73
CA LEU A 658 1.34 4.54 -28.00
C LEU A 658 2.60 5.42 -27.87
N PHE A 659 2.79 6.09 -26.73
CA PHE A 659 3.98 6.87 -26.43
C PHE A 659 5.21 5.98 -26.26
N GLN A 660 5.08 4.87 -25.52
CA GLN A 660 6.14 3.87 -25.38
C GLN A 660 6.56 3.24 -26.72
N LYS A 661 5.61 3.01 -27.63
CA LYS A 661 5.89 2.55 -29.00
C LYS A 661 6.49 3.62 -29.90
N GLY A 662 6.68 4.85 -29.41
CA GLY A 662 7.20 5.98 -30.17
C GLY A 662 6.24 6.47 -31.26
N LEU A 663 4.95 6.11 -31.20
CA LEU A 663 3.94 6.54 -32.18
C LEU A 663 3.38 7.93 -31.84
N VAL A 664 3.20 8.23 -30.55
CA VAL A 664 2.96 9.60 -30.07
C VAL A 664 4.31 10.30 -29.95
N LYS A 665 4.47 11.41 -30.68
CA LYS A 665 5.71 12.20 -30.74
C LYS A 665 5.70 13.38 -29.78
N VAL A 666 4.52 13.93 -29.48
CA VAL A 666 4.34 15.05 -28.53
C VAL A 666 3.19 14.73 -27.58
N LEU A 667 3.49 14.71 -26.29
CA LEU A 667 2.52 14.46 -25.23
C LEU A 667 2.32 15.72 -24.38
N PHE A 668 1.11 16.26 -24.36
CA PHE A 668 0.74 17.31 -23.41
C PHE A 668 0.28 16.67 -22.11
N ALA A 669 0.97 16.95 -21.00
CA ALA A 669 0.70 16.29 -19.74
C ALA A 669 0.68 17.25 -18.55
N THR A 670 -0.12 16.92 -17.55
CA THR A 670 -0.02 17.52 -16.21
C THR A 670 1.07 16.83 -15.38
N GLU A 671 1.42 17.42 -14.23
CA GLU A 671 2.40 16.89 -13.26
C GLU A 671 2.15 15.41 -12.89
N THR A 672 0.88 14.99 -12.86
CA THR A 672 0.47 13.61 -12.58
C THR A 672 1.08 12.57 -13.52
N PHE A 673 1.58 12.96 -14.70
CA PHE A 673 2.29 12.04 -15.60
C PHE A 673 3.74 11.79 -15.17
N ALA A 674 4.39 12.80 -14.59
CA ALA A 674 5.73 12.64 -14.02
C ALA A 674 5.69 11.77 -12.77
N MET A 675 4.54 11.70 -12.12
CA MET A 675 4.23 10.90 -10.95
C MET A 675 3.66 9.53 -11.37
N GLY A 676 4.49 8.50 -11.42
CA GLY A 676 3.99 7.11 -11.47
C GLY A 676 3.87 6.45 -12.84
N VAL A 677 4.59 6.90 -13.87
CA VAL A 677 4.72 6.16 -15.14
C VAL A 677 6.17 6.15 -15.63
N ASN A 678 6.74 4.96 -15.89
CA ASN A 678 8.10 4.84 -16.47
C ASN A 678 8.08 5.09 -17.99
N MET A 679 8.04 6.37 -18.39
CA MET A 679 8.06 6.77 -19.81
C MET A 679 9.11 7.86 -20.06
N PRO A 680 10.37 7.48 -20.37
CA PRO A 680 11.39 8.45 -20.72
C PRO A 680 11.14 9.01 -22.13
N ALA A 681 11.29 10.32 -22.27
CA ALA A 681 11.26 11.06 -23.53
C ALA A 681 12.65 11.55 -23.90
N ARG A 682 12.87 11.91 -25.16
CA ARG A 682 14.12 12.55 -25.56
C ARG A 682 14.22 13.96 -24.96
N THR A 683 13.10 14.68 -24.96
CA THR A 683 13.01 16.07 -24.54
C THR A 683 11.81 16.30 -23.62
N VAL A 684 11.98 17.13 -22.60
CA VAL A 684 10.91 17.65 -21.75
C VAL A 684 10.79 19.16 -21.96
N ILE A 685 9.56 19.67 -22.08
CA ILE A 685 9.25 21.08 -22.18
C ILE A 685 8.41 21.51 -20.98
N PHE A 686 8.78 22.59 -20.33
CA PHE A 686 7.97 23.29 -19.35
C PHE A 686 7.25 24.46 -20.02
N ASP A 687 5.90 24.43 -20.02
CA ASP A 687 5.07 25.56 -20.48
C ASP A 687 5.25 26.79 -19.58
N SER A 688 5.46 26.55 -18.28
CA SER A 688 5.68 27.53 -17.22
C SER A 688 6.53 26.89 -16.13
N LEU A 689 7.18 27.71 -15.28
CA LEU A 689 7.81 27.27 -14.03
C LEU A 689 6.92 27.55 -12.79
N GLN A 690 5.75 28.15 -13.01
CA GLN A 690 4.80 28.48 -11.96
C GLN A 690 3.55 27.62 -12.08
N LYS A 691 3.04 27.13 -10.94
CA LYS A 691 1.79 26.37 -10.84
C LYS A 691 0.89 26.93 -9.75
N HIS A 692 -0.41 26.66 -9.87
CA HIS A 692 -1.39 26.99 -8.85
C HIS A 692 -1.55 25.81 -7.90
N ASP A 693 -1.23 25.98 -6.62
CA ASP A 693 -1.30 24.91 -5.61
C ASP A 693 -2.69 24.76 -4.95
N GLY A 694 -3.68 25.51 -5.45
CA GLY A 694 -5.02 25.59 -4.89
C GLY A 694 -5.24 26.86 -4.07
N ARG A 695 -4.17 27.51 -3.59
CA ARG A 695 -4.23 28.77 -2.83
C ARG A 695 -3.61 29.92 -3.60
N GLN A 696 -2.42 29.71 -4.17
CA GLN A 696 -1.68 30.76 -4.85
C GLN A 696 -0.91 30.21 -6.06
N LEU A 697 -0.53 31.13 -6.94
CA LEU A 697 0.42 30.85 -8.01
C LEU A 697 1.84 30.90 -7.43
N ARG A 698 2.54 29.77 -7.39
CA ARG A 698 3.90 29.64 -6.85
C ARG A 698 4.85 29.00 -7.85
N LEU A 699 6.15 29.18 -7.63
CA LEU A 699 7.19 28.44 -8.34
C LEU A 699 7.12 26.94 -8.00
N LEU A 700 7.55 26.10 -8.94
CA LEU A 700 7.75 24.67 -8.69
C LEU A 700 8.84 24.45 -7.65
N ASN A 701 8.60 23.48 -6.77
CA ASN A 701 9.60 23.05 -5.81
C ASN A 701 10.70 22.22 -6.54
N PRO A 702 11.93 22.18 -6.03
CA PRO A 702 13.02 21.41 -6.62
C PRO A 702 12.65 19.95 -6.90
N GLY A 703 11.97 19.29 -5.94
CA GLY A 703 11.53 17.91 -6.10
C GLY A 703 10.57 17.71 -7.28
N GLU A 704 9.58 18.61 -7.42
CA GLU A 704 8.59 18.59 -8.51
C GLU A 704 9.28 18.77 -9.86
N TYR A 705 10.21 19.72 -9.93
CA TYR A 705 10.99 20.00 -11.13
C TYR A 705 11.88 18.81 -11.52
N ILE A 706 12.67 18.27 -10.59
CA ILE A 706 13.60 17.15 -10.82
C ILE A 706 12.84 15.89 -11.27
N GLN A 707 11.64 15.66 -10.75
CA GLN A 707 10.80 14.55 -11.19
C GLN A 707 10.34 14.69 -12.64
N MET A 708 9.82 15.88 -13.00
CA MET A 708 9.35 16.18 -14.36
C MET A 708 10.49 16.24 -15.38
N ALA A 709 11.51 17.06 -15.11
CA ALA A 709 12.71 17.17 -15.93
C ALA A 709 13.41 15.81 -16.07
N GLY A 710 13.32 14.99 -15.03
CA GLY A 710 13.90 13.67 -14.98
C GLY A 710 13.35 12.64 -15.96
N ARG A 711 12.23 12.96 -16.64
CA ARG A 711 11.68 12.16 -17.74
C ARG A 711 12.42 12.40 -19.06
N ALA A 712 13.29 13.41 -19.15
CA ALA A 712 14.16 13.61 -20.32
C ALA A 712 15.36 12.65 -20.27
N GLY A 713 15.76 12.18 -21.46
CA GLY A 713 16.88 11.26 -21.65
C GLY A 713 16.49 9.79 -21.51
N ARG A 714 16.61 9.05 -22.60
CA ARG A 714 16.37 7.59 -22.64
C ARG A 714 17.70 6.86 -22.51
N ARG A 715 17.84 6.08 -21.43
CA ARG A 715 19.03 5.25 -21.18
C ARG A 715 19.30 4.32 -22.37
N GLY A 716 20.55 4.30 -22.85
CA GLY A 716 20.97 3.48 -23.99
C GLY A 716 20.62 4.02 -25.38
N LEU A 717 19.79 5.06 -25.49
CA LEU A 717 19.44 5.71 -26.77
C LEU A 717 19.98 7.12 -26.88
N ASP A 718 20.01 7.85 -25.75
CA ASP A 718 20.33 9.27 -25.71
C ASP A 718 21.60 9.52 -24.90
N ALA A 719 22.52 10.33 -25.45
CA ALA A 719 23.73 10.76 -24.74
C ALA A 719 23.42 11.80 -23.64
N THR A 720 22.47 12.69 -23.91
CA THR A 720 21.96 13.71 -22.98
C THR A 720 20.45 13.82 -23.12
N GLY A 721 19.77 14.13 -22.02
CA GLY A 721 18.35 14.51 -22.02
C GLY A 721 18.22 16.03 -22.13
N SER A 722 17.25 16.51 -22.92
CA SER A 722 17.06 17.96 -23.10
C SER A 722 15.83 18.45 -22.35
N VAL A 723 15.99 19.51 -21.58
CA VAL A 723 14.92 20.15 -20.81
C VAL A 723 14.78 21.59 -21.27
N ILE A 724 13.59 22.00 -21.69
CA ILE A 724 13.36 23.31 -22.31
C ILE A 724 12.30 24.07 -21.53
N VAL A 725 12.58 25.31 -21.15
CA VAL A 725 11.60 26.22 -20.55
C VAL A 725 11.13 27.22 -21.61
N LEU A 726 9.81 27.27 -21.86
CA LEU A 726 9.23 28.20 -22.83
C LEU A 726 9.18 29.62 -22.24
N CYS A 727 9.87 30.56 -22.89
CA CYS A 727 9.82 31.98 -22.55
C CYS A 727 8.77 32.67 -23.43
N LYS A 728 7.49 32.45 -23.13
CA LYS A 728 6.37 32.99 -23.92
C LYS A 728 6.25 34.51 -23.80
N GLY A 729 6.37 35.01 -22.57
CA GLY A 729 6.27 36.43 -22.25
C GLY A 729 7.46 37.29 -22.74
N PRO A 730 7.41 38.60 -22.45
CA PRO A 730 8.48 39.53 -22.79
C PRO A 730 9.70 39.42 -21.85
N TYR A 731 9.53 38.78 -20.69
CA TYR A 731 10.60 38.53 -19.72
C TYR A 731 11.00 37.05 -19.74
N ILE A 732 12.29 36.80 -19.51
CA ILE A 732 12.79 35.46 -19.18
C ILE A 732 12.64 35.25 -17.66
N PRO A 733 12.59 33.99 -17.18
CA PRO A 733 12.61 33.72 -15.74
C PRO A 733 13.85 34.34 -15.06
N ASP A 734 13.66 34.80 -13.83
CA ASP A 734 14.76 35.37 -13.04
C ASP A 734 15.81 34.31 -12.70
N TYR A 735 17.06 34.74 -12.60
CA TYR A 735 18.18 33.84 -12.29
C TYR A 735 17.95 33.08 -10.98
N LEU A 736 17.48 33.78 -9.93
CA LEU A 736 17.22 33.18 -8.62
C LEU A 736 16.11 32.12 -8.69
N ASP A 737 15.05 32.37 -9.46
CA ASP A 737 13.96 31.40 -9.65
C ASP A 737 14.45 30.16 -10.40
N LEU A 738 15.29 30.34 -11.43
CA LEU A 738 15.88 29.22 -12.16
C LEU A 738 16.77 28.37 -11.26
N VAL A 739 17.66 28.99 -10.48
CA VAL A 739 18.55 28.27 -9.57
C VAL A 739 17.74 27.56 -8.47
N SER A 740 16.81 28.27 -7.82
CA SER A 740 15.97 27.73 -6.74
C SER A 740 15.10 26.55 -7.18
N CYS A 741 14.71 26.48 -8.46
CA CYS A 741 13.89 25.39 -8.97
C CYS A 741 14.73 24.21 -9.51
N MET A 742 15.91 24.49 -10.09
CA MET A 742 16.70 23.50 -10.84
C MET A 742 17.82 22.86 -10.02
N GLN A 743 18.22 23.46 -8.91
CA GLN A 743 19.28 23.01 -7.99
C GLN A 743 18.70 22.89 -6.58
#